data_AF-A0A542H355-F1
#
_entry.id   AF-A0A542H355-F1
#
_cell.length_a   1.000
_cell.length_b   1.000
_cell.length_c   1.000
_cell.angle_alpha   90.00
_cell.angle_beta   90.00
_cell.angle_gamma   90.00
#
_symmetry.space_group_name_H-M   'P 1'
#
loop_
_entity.id
_entity.type
_entity.pdbx_description
1 polymer ?
#
loop_
_entity_poly.entity_id
_entity_poly.type
_entity_poly.pdbx_seq_one_letter_code
_entity_poly.pdbx_strand_id
1 'polypeptide(L)'
;MTGLPSRRRTAQASAVALFLSLLSALPSTTPPADAAAPRPPSDTALARTPARPAPSREQFYLLLPDRFANGSTANDEGGLAGSRSQTGHDPTDKYFYQGGDLRGLTRKLDYIKGLGTTAIWMAPVFKNKPVQTTGGKESASYHGYAITDFTQVDPHFGTNADLAELIDKAHAKGMKVFFDVITNHTADTIDYAEKEYGYRSKGAYPYLDTEGRPFDDSTAMGETDRDSSPYTPLNRTGEHDTKVPAWLNDPAMYHNRGDSTFAGESALYGDFIGNDDLWTERPEVVEGMQRIYETWVRDFDVDGFRVDTAKNVNMAFWTQWATALDAYAARQGKPDFFIFAEAFSADPVVMAPYLTEGRLDSTLDFPLQAVVRNYASRGGPTSDLAHVLAQDYRYTTDKADAYGEVTFLGSHDMGRIGSFISQDNPDASDAELLRRDRLAHELMFLSRGNPVIYAGDEQGFTGPSGDVDARQTMFASKVADYLDDDEIGTDRTHASDAYDPTHPLYKAIAALSKLTMRHPALRDGVQEERYADDGQGVYAFSRTDLKRKVEYVVAVNNADKARSVQVPTYSAGMDFRGVYGSSARVTSGGDRKVTVEVPPLSAVVLKAAKPLSPPAAEPSVSVRPPAAGATGDVEISAAVEGGQLNRVVFAAQVGNGPWKTLGSADHAPYKVTQHLPGTVQAGTALRYKAVVVDSSGRTAGATATTTAGQRPAPGKPTAKRHYAVVHHRRADGDYDGLLLRTADGTTAPFAGRDAYGAFAWITPGTGARTIGFTVEKDGAADGPERAFDFAATSEVWTEQNSAAVRDARPEDAYPPQDAAKAVLHYHRPDGDYDGWGLHTWTGSANPPEWNDPIPPVRRDSYGLVFEVPLKDKAVSLSYILHKKEEKDVPVDEALDFSLYGHEVWRVAGDSTYLTPSPGGAFGLDLGRSEATWIGDDTVVWAGEGTGVASQQLVYVTEGDLTIENGALSDEGRWLRLVPSELTQDQKARYPQYARSSAFRIDPRDRDRVGQALEGRLIATQRADSGALLGATGVRIEVTRPEGSTQ
;
A
#
# COMPACT_ATOMS: atom_id res chain seq x y z
N MET A 1 60.17 40.93 -11.19
CA MET A 1 61.08 40.52 -10.09
C MET A 1 61.46 41.76 -9.29
N THR A 2 61.34 41.82 -7.96
CA THR A 2 60.79 40.88 -6.97
C THR A 2 60.88 41.56 -5.59
N GLY A 3 59.84 41.44 -4.76
CA GLY A 3 59.94 41.77 -3.34
C GLY A 3 58.62 41.61 -2.56
N LEU A 4 58.78 41.28 -1.27
CA LEU A 4 58.00 41.78 -0.10
C LEU A 4 56.70 41.03 0.34
N PRO A 5 56.27 41.17 1.63
CA PRO A 5 56.09 40.06 2.57
C PRO A 5 54.72 40.08 3.34
N SER A 6 54.68 39.44 4.52
CA SER A 6 53.56 39.25 5.46
C SER A 6 52.80 40.50 5.95
N ARG A 7 51.49 40.33 6.31
CA ARG A 7 50.81 40.94 7.50
C ARG A 7 49.33 40.52 7.65
N ARG A 8 48.88 40.44 8.91
CA ARG A 8 47.47 40.37 9.40
C ARG A 8 46.74 41.72 9.27
N ARG A 9 45.38 41.71 9.16
CA ARG A 9 44.35 42.69 9.65
C ARG A 9 42.94 42.11 9.38
N THR A 10 42.15 41.70 10.37
CA THR A 10 41.05 42.42 11.09
C THR A 10 39.89 42.99 10.24
N ALA A 11 38.75 42.27 10.30
CA ALA A 11 37.37 42.67 10.65
C ALA A 11 36.59 43.83 9.96
N GLN A 12 35.30 43.52 9.70
CA GLN A 12 34.09 44.36 9.50
C GLN A 12 33.94 45.11 8.15
N ALA A 13 32.77 45.26 7.52
CA ALA A 13 31.40 44.73 7.66
C ALA A 13 30.57 45.15 6.42
N SER A 14 29.47 44.40 6.15
CA SER A 14 28.20 44.84 5.54
C SER A 14 27.97 44.89 4.01
N ALA A 15 26.80 44.34 3.66
CA ALA A 15 25.91 44.54 2.50
C ALA A 15 26.29 43.84 1.17
N VAL A 16 25.67 42.70 0.82
CA VAL A 16 24.29 42.50 0.28
C VAL A 16 24.20 42.78 -1.23
N ALA A 17 23.90 41.73 -2.01
CA ALA A 17 22.84 41.66 -3.02
C ALA A 17 23.23 40.83 -4.26
N LEU A 18 22.39 39.82 -4.53
CA LEU A 18 22.11 39.17 -5.83
C LEU A 18 23.26 38.52 -6.60
N PHE A 19 23.36 37.19 -6.51
CA PHE A 19 23.54 36.31 -7.67
C PHE A 19 23.01 34.91 -7.33
N LEU A 20 21.68 34.77 -7.33
CA LEU A 20 20.94 33.51 -7.22
C LEU A 20 19.76 33.61 -8.19
N SER A 21 19.97 33.12 -9.41
CA SER A 21 18.97 32.74 -10.43
C SER A 21 19.69 32.66 -11.77
N LEU A 22 19.98 31.44 -12.23
CA LEU A 22 20.16 31.00 -13.63
C LEU A 22 20.84 29.62 -13.66
N LEU A 23 20.15 28.61 -13.15
CA LEU A 23 20.11 27.30 -13.82
C LEU A 23 18.64 26.99 -14.11
N SER A 24 18.05 27.88 -14.91
CA SER A 24 16.79 27.68 -15.59
C SER A 24 17.00 26.65 -16.70
N ALA A 25 16.14 25.64 -16.72
CA ALA A 25 15.70 24.90 -17.90
C ALA A 25 16.70 24.81 -19.06
N LEU A 26 17.36 23.65 -19.19
CA LEU A 26 17.72 23.18 -20.52
C LEU A 26 16.41 23.16 -21.32
N PRO A 27 16.31 23.85 -22.48
CA PRO A 27 15.11 23.77 -23.28
C PRO A 27 14.95 22.32 -23.70
N SER A 28 13.84 21.71 -23.29
CA SER A 28 13.29 20.54 -23.96
C SER A 28 13.17 20.92 -25.43
N THR A 29 14.14 20.51 -26.24
CA THR A 29 14.02 20.63 -27.69
C THR A 29 12.86 19.73 -28.08
N THR A 30 11.66 20.30 -28.20
CA THR A 30 10.55 19.66 -28.88
C THR A 30 11.06 19.25 -30.26
N PRO A 31 11.07 17.96 -30.60
CA PRO A 31 11.48 17.55 -31.92
C PRO A 31 10.55 18.24 -32.94
N PRO A 32 11.09 18.65 -34.11
CA PRO A 32 10.27 19.29 -35.14
C PRO A 32 9.06 18.40 -35.45
N ALA A 33 7.90 19.01 -35.65
CA ALA A 33 6.61 18.34 -35.87
C ALA A 33 6.54 17.37 -37.07
N ASP A 34 7.63 17.29 -37.86
CA ASP A 34 7.81 16.41 -39.02
C ASP A 34 8.89 15.32 -38.84
N ALA A 35 9.44 15.14 -37.63
CA ALA A 35 10.37 14.03 -37.38
C ALA A 35 9.62 12.68 -37.50
N ALA A 36 9.94 11.89 -38.51
CA ALA A 36 9.39 10.54 -38.69
C ALA A 36 9.60 9.71 -37.41
N ALA A 37 8.54 9.02 -36.96
CA ALA A 37 8.60 8.19 -35.76
C ALA A 37 9.80 7.22 -35.82
N PRO A 38 10.57 7.07 -34.72
CA PRO A 38 11.67 6.12 -34.66
C PRO A 38 11.22 4.72 -35.10
N ARG A 39 12.00 4.09 -35.99
CA ARG A 39 11.72 2.72 -36.44
C ARG A 39 11.75 1.75 -35.25
N PRO A 40 10.92 0.69 -35.26
CA PRO A 40 10.99 -0.33 -34.23
C PRO A 40 12.38 -0.97 -34.18
N PRO A 41 12.85 -1.40 -32.99
CA PRO A 41 14.11 -2.14 -32.86
C PRO A 41 14.08 -3.40 -33.72
N SER A 42 15.23 -3.87 -34.21
CA SER A 42 15.31 -5.10 -34.99
C SER A 42 14.99 -6.33 -34.12
N ASP A 43 14.57 -7.43 -34.75
CA ASP A 43 14.30 -8.69 -34.03
C ASP A 43 15.56 -9.17 -33.29
N THR A 44 16.72 -9.08 -33.94
CA THR A 44 18.01 -9.42 -33.34
C THR A 44 18.36 -8.54 -32.14
N ALA A 45 18.00 -7.25 -32.15
CA ALA A 45 18.28 -6.36 -31.03
C ALA A 45 17.43 -6.74 -29.81
N LEU A 46 16.12 -6.94 -30.00
CA LEU A 46 15.24 -7.38 -28.90
C LEU A 46 15.56 -8.79 -28.41
N ALA A 47 15.91 -9.72 -29.30
CA ALA A 47 16.27 -11.08 -28.93
C ALA A 47 17.53 -11.16 -28.03
N ARG A 48 18.36 -10.11 -28.00
CA ARG A 48 19.55 -10.01 -27.13
C ARG A 48 19.22 -9.56 -25.70
N THR A 49 18.00 -9.11 -25.41
CA THR A 49 17.59 -8.83 -24.03
C THR A 49 17.84 -10.07 -23.17
N PRO A 50 18.48 -9.94 -21.99
CA PRO A 50 18.68 -11.06 -21.07
C PRO A 50 17.37 -11.76 -20.72
N ALA A 51 17.42 -13.07 -20.49
CA ALA A 51 16.23 -13.84 -20.12
C ALA A 51 15.88 -13.72 -18.63
N ARG A 52 16.84 -13.30 -17.81
CA ARG A 52 16.70 -13.18 -16.36
C ARG A 52 17.40 -11.91 -15.90
N PRO A 53 16.79 -11.15 -14.99
CA PRO A 53 17.50 -10.13 -14.23
C PRO A 53 18.38 -10.77 -13.15
N ALA A 54 19.36 -10.02 -12.68
CA ALA A 54 20.15 -10.37 -11.51
C ALA A 54 19.61 -9.57 -10.32
N PRO A 55 19.46 -10.17 -9.13
CA PRO A 55 19.66 -11.56 -8.73
C PRO A 55 18.38 -12.43 -8.83
N SER A 56 18.53 -13.66 -9.35
CA SER A 56 17.44 -14.65 -9.48
C SER A 56 17.83 -16.05 -8.97
N ARG A 57 18.83 -16.10 -8.08
CA ARG A 57 19.43 -17.36 -7.56
C ARG A 57 19.86 -17.31 -6.10
N GLU A 58 19.40 -16.31 -5.36
CA GLU A 58 19.79 -16.12 -3.97
C GLU A 58 18.91 -16.93 -3.04
N GLN A 59 19.49 -17.33 -1.91
CA GLN A 59 18.77 -17.80 -0.74
C GLN A 59 19.09 -16.82 0.39
N PHE A 60 18.06 -16.10 0.81
CA PHE A 60 18.12 -15.11 1.87
C PHE A 60 17.96 -15.77 3.25
N TYR A 61 18.62 -15.20 4.24
CA TYR A 61 18.40 -15.50 5.65
C TYR A 61 18.05 -14.18 6.35
N LEU A 62 16.78 -14.04 6.73
CA LEU A 62 16.23 -12.86 7.41
C LEU A 62 16.47 -12.98 8.91
N LEU A 63 17.01 -11.94 9.54
CA LEU A 63 17.18 -11.89 10.99
C LEU A 63 17.03 -10.46 11.56
N LEU A 64 16.70 -10.38 12.85
CA LEU A 64 16.81 -9.16 13.65
C LEU A 64 18.13 -9.23 14.44
N PRO A 65 19.02 -8.22 14.36
CA PRO A 65 20.28 -8.22 15.10
C PRO A 65 20.10 -8.50 16.60
N ASP A 66 19.15 -7.79 17.25
CA ASP A 66 18.83 -7.93 18.69
C ASP A 66 18.41 -9.34 19.10
N ARG A 67 17.79 -10.08 18.18
CA ARG A 67 17.21 -11.41 18.46
C ARG A 67 18.10 -12.55 18.00
N PHE A 68 19.20 -12.26 17.30
CA PHE A 68 19.98 -13.31 16.68
C PHE A 68 21.10 -13.86 17.56
N ALA A 69 22.02 -13.04 18.07
CA ALA A 69 23.14 -13.50 18.90
C ALA A 69 23.79 -12.34 19.68
N ASN A 70 23.92 -12.45 21.00
CA ASN A 70 24.68 -11.48 21.79
C ASN A 70 26.19 -11.79 21.73
N GLY A 71 26.94 -10.92 21.07
CA GLY A 71 28.39 -11.04 20.97
C GLY A 71 29.13 -10.29 22.08
N SER A 72 28.52 -9.28 22.68
CA SER A 72 29.16 -8.36 23.60
C SER A 72 28.12 -7.74 24.53
N THR A 73 28.16 -8.11 25.81
CA THR A 73 27.28 -7.48 26.81
C THR A 73 27.67 -6.03 27.14
N ALA A 74 28.77 -5.53 26.57
CA ALA A 74 29.25 -4.17 26.83
C ALA A 74 28.40 -3.09 26.13
N ASN A 75 27.59 -3.47 25.15
CA ASN A 75 26.71 -2.60 24.37
C ASN A 75 25.23 -2.92 24.55
N ASP A 76 24.86 -3.84 25.45
CA ASP A 76 23.46 -4.19 25.71
C ASP A 76 22.59 -2.97 26.08
N GLU A 77 23.17 -1.94 26.69
CA GLU A 77 22.48 -0.69 27.09
C GLU A 77 22.76 0.48 26.12
N GLY A 78 23.36 0.23 24.95
CA GLY A 78 23.59 1.25 23.92
C GLY A 78 24.55 2.38 24.33
N GLY A 79 25.37 2.15 25.35
CA GLY A 79 26.22 3.19 25.95
C GLY A 79 25.45 4.25 26.74
N LEU A 80 24.18 4.00 27.04
CA LEU A 80 23.32 4.83 27.88
C LEU A 80 23.41 4.33 29.33
N ALA A 81 22.99 5.19 30.27
CA ALA A 81 22.90 4.84 31.68
C ALA A 81 21.49 5.17 32.18
N GLY A 82 20.92 4.31 33.02
CA GLY A 82 19.59 4.56 33.57
C GLY A 82 18.73 3.33 33.74
N SER A 83 17.41 3.54 33.80
CA SER A 83 16.43 2.47 33.76
C SER A 83 16.21 1.93 32.35
N ARG A 84 15.46 0.82 32.22
CA ARG A 84 14.99 0.30 30.93
C ARG A 84 14.25 1.33 30.08
N SER A 85 13.56 2.30 30.67
CA SER A 85 12.88 3.40 29.95
C SER A 85 13.87 4.39 29.30
N GLN A 86 15.14 4.36 29.71
CA GLN A 86 16.20 5.22 29.19
C GLN A 86 17.15 4.44 28.27
N THR A 87 17.52 3.23 28.66
CA THR A 87 18.43 2.37 27.88
C THR A 87 17.70 1.54 26.83
N GLY A 88 16.43 1.21 27.02
CA GLY A 88 15.70 0.27 26.16
C GLY A 88 16.00 -1.21 26.42
N HIS A 89 16.94 -1.54 27.30
CA HIS A 89 17.37 -2.91 27.56
C HIS A 89 16.60 -3.55 28.71
N ASP A 90 15.90 -4.65 28.41
CA ASP A 90 15.34 -5.59 29.38
C ASP A 90 15.20 -6.97 28.72
N PRO A 91 16.11 -7.91 29.00
CA PRO A 91 16.11 -9.22 28.35
C PRO A 91 14.94 -10.11 28.77
N THR A 92 14.11 -9.69 29.73
CA THR A 92 12.91 -10.43 30.19
C THR A 92 11.62 -9.96 29.53
N ASP A 93 11.67 -8.90 28.71
CA ASP A 93 10.51 -8.31 28.07
C ASP A 93 10.65 -8.30 26.54
N LYS A 94 9.67 -8.87 25.84
CA LYS A 94 9.66 -8.97 24.37
C LYS A 94 9.58 -7.63 23.65
N TYR A 95 9.18 -6.56 24.34
CA TYR A 95 9.14 -5.20 23.78
C TYR A 95 10.48 -4.46 23.91
N PHE A 96 11.50 -5.07 24.53
CA PHE A 96 12.76 -4.40 24.86
C PHE A 96 13.95 -5.06 24.15
N TYR A 97 15.09 -4.36 24.10
CA TYR A 97 16.35 -4.93 23.62
C TYR A 97 16.74 -6.11 24.52
N GLN A 98 17.22 -7.19 23.90
CA GLN A 98 17.65 -8.42 24.57
C GLN A 98 19.15 -8.71 24.40
N GLY A 99 19.84 -7.88 23.60
CA GLY A 99 21.30 -7.78 23.55
C GLY A 99 21.96 -8.44 22.34
N GLY A 100 21.20 -8.89 21.34
CA GLY A 100 21.80 -9.38 20.10
C GLY A 100 22.52 -8.26 19.32
N ASP A 101 23.65 -8.58 18.70
CA ASP A 101 24.52 -7.58 18.08
C ASP A 101 25.26 -8.09 16.82
N LEU A 102 25.92 -7.17 16.12
CA LEU A 102 26.63 -7.48 14.86
C LEU A 102 27.85 -8.39 15.06
N ARG A 103 28.47 -8.39 16.26
CA ARG A 103 29.60 -9.29 16.57
C ARG A 103 29.12 -10.71 16.80
N GLY A 104 27.99 -10.87 17.46
CA GLY A 104 27.31 -12.15 17.65
C GLY A 104 26.93 -12.75 16.30
N LEU A 105 26.29 -11.95 15.44
CA LEU A 105 26.00 -12.36 14.06
C LEU A 105 27.27 -12.76 13.29
N THR A 106 28.33 -11.94 13.37
CA THR A 106 29.62 -12.23 12.74
C THR A 106 30.18 -13.60 13.17
N ARG A 107 30.03 -13.98 14.45
CA ARG A 107 30.47 -15.29 14.96
C ARG A 107 29.62 -16.47 14.46
N LYS A 108 28.39 -16.21 14.00
CA LYS A 108 27.44 -17.23 13.56
C LYS A 108 27.34 -17.37 12.03
N LEU A 109 28.14 -16.62 11.26
CA LEU A 109 28.18 -16.73 9.80
C LEU A 109 28.44 -18.17 9.29
N ASP A 110 29.18 -19.00 10.02
CA ASP A 110 29.41 -20.41 9.63
C ASP A 110 28.15 -21.28 9.79
N TYR A 111 27.31 -20.99 10.78
CA TYR A 111 26.00 -21.64 10.93
C TYR A 111 25.09 -21.27 9.76
N ILE A 112 24.96 -19.96 9.47
CA ILE A 112 24.15 -19.47 8.35
C ILE A 112 24.68 -20.06 7.02
N LYS A 113 25.99 -20.07 6.80
CA LYS A 113 26.58 -20.65 5.60
C LYS A 113 26.33 -22.16 5.50
N GLY A 114 26.31 -22.85 6.63
CA GLY A 114 26.03 -24.28 6.71
C GLY A 114 24.64 -24.66 6.19
N LEU A 115 23.67 -23.75 6.27
CA LEU A 115 22.32 -23.89 5.72
C LEU A 115 22.31 -23.81 4.18
N GLY A 116 23.39 -23.32 3.56
CA GLY A 116 23.49 -23.11 2.12
C GLY A 116 23.13 -21.69 1.67
N THR A 117 22.91 -20.78 2.62
CA THR A 117 22.60 -19.36 2.41
C THR A 117 23.63 -18.65 1.51
N THR A 118 23.13 -17.73 0.69
CA THR A 118 23.93 -16.90 -0.22
C THR A 118 23.68 -15.41 -0.03
N ALA A 119 22.66 -15.01 0.74
CA ALA A 119 22.41 -13.63 1.11
C ALA A 119 21.90 -13.54 2.56
N ILE A 120 22.36 -12.54 3.31
CA ILE A 120 21.82 -12.19 4.63
C ILE A 120 20.97 -10.93 4.44
N TRP A 121 19.75 -10.94 4.97
CA TRP A 121 18.91 -9.77 5.09
C TRP A 121 18.73 -9.45 6.58
N MET A 122 19.21 -8.29 7.00
CA MET A 122 19.07 -7.83 8.38
C MET A 122 17.95 -6.81 8.48
N ALA A 123 17.20 -6.86 9.58
CA ALA A 123 16.38 -5.74 10.04
C ALA A 123 17.24 -4.46 10.19
N PRO A 124 16.63 -3.27 10.25
CA PRO A 124 17.37 -2.01 10.19
C PRO A 124 18.44 -1.89 11.28
N VAL A 125 19.59 -1.33 10.92
CA VAL A 125 20.76 -1.22 11.82
C VAL A 125 21.05 0.20 12.26
N PHE A 126 20.31 1.20 11.77
CA PHE A 126 20.55 2.61 12.06
C PHE A 126 20.32 2.93 13.55
N LYS A 127 20.90 4.03 14.03
CA LYS A 127 20.67 4.45 15.41
C LYS A 127 19.23 4.93 15.63
N ASN A 128 18.58 4.33 16.62
CA ASN A 128 17.19 4.52 16.97
C ASN A 128 17.01 5.43 18.19
N LYS A 129 15.78 5.92 18.38
CA LYS A 129 15.29 6.39 19.67
C LYS A 129 15.16 5.16 20.59
N PRO A 130 15.82 5.09 21.76
CA PRO A 130 15.88 3.84 22.53
C PRO A 130 14.51 3.31 22.96
N VAL A 131 13.59 4.20 23.36
CA VAL A 131 12.24 3.87 23.85
C VAL A 131 11.23 4.88 23.32
N GLN A 132 10.09 4.39 22.83
CA GLN A 132 8.91 5.18 22.49
C GLN A 132 7.72 4.76 23.36
N THR A 133 6.79 5.70 23.61
CA THR A 133 5.59 5.44 24.40
C THR A 133 4.36 5.62 23.54
N THR A 134 3.67 4.53 23.23
CA THR A 134 2.46 4.51 22.41
C THR A 134 1.29 4.02 23.25
N GLY A 135 0.19 4.77 23.31
CA GLY A 135 -0.99 4.40 24.11
C GLY A 135 -0.70 4.19 25.61
N GLY A 136 0.31 4.89 26.15
CA GLY A 136 0.75 4.75 27.54
C GLY A 136 1.61 3.51 27.83
N LYS A 137 2.04 2.77 26.80
CA LYS A 137 2.94 1.61 26.93
C LYS A 137 4.30 1.95 26.33
N GLU A 138 5.37 1.68 27.07
CA GLU A 138 6.74 1.81 26.59
C GLU A 138 7.12 0.60 25.73
N SER A 139 7.77 0.85 24.59
CA SER A 139 8.42 -0.16 23.76
C SER A 139 9.79 0.35 23.35
N ALA A 140 10.80 -0.51 23.44
CA ALA A 140 12.12 -0.17 22.93
C ALA A 140 12.20 -0.41 21.43
N SER A 141 13.10 0.31 20.76
CA SER A 141 13.27 0.25 19.31
C SER A 141 14.26 -0.82 18.85
N TYR A 142 14.26 -1.96 19.53
CA TYR A 142 15.11 -3.13 19.24
C TYR A 142 14.95 -3.67 17.80
N HIS A 143 13.82 -3.35 17.18
CA HIS A 143 13.46 -3.72 15.82
C HIS A 143 14.14 -2.84 14.76
N GLY A 144 14.57 -1.61 15.10
CA GLY A 144 15.36 -0.74 14.22
C GLY A 144 14.60 0.35 13.45
N TYR A 145 13.27 0.42 13.55
CA TYR A 145 12.41 1.28 12.70
C TYR A 145 12.13 2.71 13.23
N ALA A 146 12.53 3.04 14.47
CA ALA A 146 12.38 4.38 15.04
C ALA A 146 13.69 5.18 14.95
N ILE A 147 14.09 5.51 13.72
CA ILE A 147 15.43 6.05 13.44
C ILE A 147 15.56 7.50 13.90
N THR A 148 16.65 7.80 14.59
CA THR A 148 17.09 9.18 14.86
C THR A 148 18.33 9.52 14.05
N ASP A 149 19.25 8.59 13.79
CA ASP A 149 20.46 8.88 13.04
C ASP A 149 20.72 7.85 11.94
N PHE A 150 20.51 8.29 10.69
CA PHE A 150 20.68 7.51 9.48
C PHE A 150 22.14 7.33 9.04
N THR A 151 23.12 7.83 9.79
CA THR A 151 24.54 7.83 9.39
C THR A 151 25.41 6.85 10.18
N GLN A 152 24.86 6.25 11.23
CA GLN A 152 25.58 5.31 12.07
C GLN A 152 24.72 4.12 12.50
N VAL A 153 25.41 3.01 12.77
CA VAL A 153 24.85 1.82 13.40
C VAL A 153 24.37 2.15 14.81
N ASP A 154 23.25 1.55 15.23
CA ASP A 154 22.75 1.66 16.59
C ASP A 154 23.80 1.18 17.60
N PRO A 155 24.13 1.98 18.63
CA PRO A 155 25.06 1.58 19.66
C PRO A 155 24.72 0.27 20.36
N HIS A 156 23.45 -0.14 20.41
CA HIS A 156 23.04 -1.46 20.92
C HIS A 156 23.55 -2.60 20.04
N PHE A 157 23.62 -2.41 18.73
CA PHE A 157 24.08 -3.43 17.78
C PHE A 157 25.59 -3.38 17.53
N GLY A 158 26.25 -2.27 17.82
CA GLY A 158 27.70 -2.10 17.72
C GLY A 158 28.10 -0.80 17.03
N THR A 159 29.05 -0.87 16.12
CA THR A 159 29.61 0.30 15.42
C THR A 159 29.61 0.12 13.90
N ASN A 160 29.81 1.20 13.15
CA ASN A 160 30.04 1.15 11.70
C ASN A 160 31.22 0.20 11.33
N ALA A 161 32.26 0.13 12.18
CA ALA A 161 33.37 -0.79 11.95
C ALA A 161 32.96 -2.26 12.13
N ASP A 162 32.08 -2.57 13.09
CA ASP A 162 31.56 -3.93 13.27
C ASP A 162 30.68 -4.34 12.07
N LEU A 163 29.91 -3.40 11.49
CA LEU A 163 29.15 -3.65 10.26
C LEU A 163 30.07 -3.90 9.06
N ALA A 164 31.11 -3.09 8.87
CA ALA A 164 32.08 -3.31 7.80
C ALA A 164 32.78 -4.69 7.94
N GLU A 165 33.17 -5.06 9.16
CA GLU A 165 33.76 -6.37 9.44
C GLU A 165 32.78 -7.53 9.15
N LEU A 166 31.51 -7.37 9.50
CA LEU A 166 30.46 -8.34 9.20
C LEU A 166 30.32 -8.54 7.68
N ILE A 167 30.23 -7.45 6.92
CA ILE A 167 30.10 -7.47 5.46
C ILE A 167 31.31 -8.17 4.83
N ASP A 168 32.53 -7.75 5.19
CA ASP A 168 33.77 -8.35 4.69
C ASP A 168 33.81 -9.87 4.94
N LYS A 169 33.41 -10.31 6.15
CA LYS A 169 33.40 -11.73 6.51
C LYS A 169 32.28 -12.52 5.83
N ALA A 170 31.12 -11.90 5.59
CA ALA A 170 30.04 -12.51 4.83
C ALA A 170 30.46 -12.70 3.36
N HIS A 171 31.03 -11.67 2.74
CA HIS A 171 31.57 -11.72 1.38
C HIS A 171 32.69 -12.75 1.23
N ALA A 172 33.61 -12.84 2.20
CA ALA A 172 34.65 -13.86 2.21
C ALA A 172 34.09 -15.30 2.26
N LYS A 173 32.85 -15.47 2.70
CA LYS A 173 32.10 -16.75 2.69
C LYS A 173 31.15 -16.87 1.49
N GLY A 174 31.20 -15.92 0.55
CA GLY A 174 30.33 -15.86 -0.62
C GLY A 174 28.87 -15.70 -0.24
N MET A 175 28.58 -14.82 0.73
CA MET A 175 27.24 -14.38 1.08
C MET A 175 27.14 -12.87 0.89
N LYS A 176 26.10 -12.42 0.19
CA LYS A 176 25.74 -11.01 0.06
C LYS A 176 25.12 -10.48 1.36
N VAL A 177 25.16 -9.17 1.56
CA VAL A 177 24.56 -8.50 2.72
C VAL A 177 23.59 -7.41 2.27
N PHE A 178 22.36 -7.55 2.75
CA PHE A 178 21.25 -6.64 2.60
C PHE A 178 20.83 -6.18 3.99
N PHE A 179 20.33 -4.96 4.08
CA PHE A 179 19.59 -4.55 5.26
C PHE A 179 18.38 -3.69 4.86
N ASP A 180 17.48 -3.61 5.82
CA ASP A 180 16.28 -2.81 5.72
C ASP A 180 16.59 -1.31 5.69
N VAL A 181 15.88 -0.58 4.84
CA VAL A 181 15.97 0.88 4.73
C VAL A 181 14.59 1.50 4.83
N ILE A 182 14.51 2.62 5.54
CA ILE A 182 13.26 3.31 5.87
C ILE A 182 13.26 4.66 5.16
N THR A 183 12.31 4.86 4.26
CA THR A 183 12.12 6.14 3.56
C THR A 183 10.85 6.85 4.00
N ASN A 184 9.92 6.12 4.63
CA ASN A 184 8.61 6.59 5.05
C ASN A 184 8.66 7.52 6.26
N HIS A 185 9.35 7.14 7.33
CA HIS A 185 9.23 7.82 8.62
C HIS A 185 10.56 7.92 9.39
N THR A 186 10.54 8.70 10.47
CA THR A 186 11.57 8.72 11.52
C THR A 186 10.98 8.35 12.87
N ALA A 187 11.80 8.30 13.93
CA ALA A 187 11.28 8.21 15.30
C ALA A 187 10.23 9.29 15.61
N ASP A 188 9.29 8.98 16.52
CA ASP A 188 8.30 9.91 17.08
C ASP A 188 9.02 10.99 17.90
N THR A 189 9.18 12.17 17.30
CA THR A 189 9.82 13.34 17.93
C THR A 189 9.04 14.63 17.70
N ILE A 190 8.01 14.58 16.85
CA ILE A 190 7.11 15.69 16.57
C ILE A 190 5.83 15.49 17.41
N ASP A 191 5.26 16.61 17.81
CA ASP A 191 4.00 16.69 18.54
C ASP A 191 3.21 17.86 17.96
N TYR A 192 1.91 17.90 18.20
CA TYR A 192 1.04 18.95 17.69
C TYR A 192 0.66 19.93 18.82
N ALA A 193 0.57 21.22 18.49
CA ALA A 193 0.11 22.23 19.46
C ALA A 193 -1.33 21.95 19.92
N GLU A 194 -2.12 21.36 19.03
CA GLU A 194 -3.53 21.00 19.21
C GLU A 194 -3.74 19.83 20.20
N LYS A 195 -2.75 18.96 20.39
CA LYS A 195 -2.86 17.72 21.20
C LYS A 195 -3.96 16.76 20.73
N GLU A 196 -4.16 16.74 19.42
CA GLU A 196 -4.99 15.79 18.69
C GLU A 196 -4.12 15.06 17.67
N TYR A 197 -4.43 13.79 17.40
CA TYR A 197 -3.58 12.92 16.59
C TYR A 197 -4.37 12.11 15.55
N GLY A 198 -5.67 12.32 15.41
CA GLY A 198 -6.44 11.68 14.34
C GLY A 198 -6.05 12.23 12.98
N TYR A 199 -6.10 11.38 11.94
CA TYR A 199 -5.80 11.79 10.57
C TYR A 199 -6.64 12.99 10.12
N ARG A 200 -5.98 14.04 9.61
CA ARG A 200 -6.61 15.20 8.95
C ARG A 200 -6.55 15.02 7.44
N SER A 201 -7.71 14.83 6.81
CA SER A 201 -7.86 14.61 5.37
C SER A 201 -7.38 15.80 4.53
N LYS A 202 -6.84 15.55 3.33
CA LYS A 202 -6.36 16.58 2.40
C LYS A 202 -7.48 17.50 1.93
N GLY A 203 -8.69 16.96 1.81
CA GLY A 203 -9.85 17.72 1.37
C GLY A 203 -10.34 18.73 2.42
N ALA A 204 -10.51 18.31 3.67
CA ALA A 204 -10.96 19.20 4.74
C ALA A 204 -9.83 20.10 5.26
N TYR A 205 -8.61 19.57 5.30
CA TYR A 205 -7.42 20.23 5.83
C TYR A 205 -6.29 20.19 4.79
N PRO A 206 -6.39 20.98 3.71
CA PRO A 206 -5.34 21.07 2.70
C PRO A 206 -4.08 21.72 3.27
N TYR A 207 -2.95 21.47 2.62
CA TYR A 207 -1.77 22.31 2.83
C TYR A 207 -2.05 23.71 2.30
N LEU A 208 -1.57 24.72 3.01
CA LEU A 208 -1.68 26.11 2.61
C LEU A 208 -0.32 26.62 2.15
N ASP A 209 -0.25 27.26 0.98
CA ASP A 209 0.98 27.95 0.55
C ASP A 209 1.29 29.17 1.46
N THR A 210 2.41 29.85 1.24
CA THR A 210 2.80 31.04 2.01
C THR A 210 1.82 32.23 1.90
N GLU A 211 0.93 32.23 0.92
CA GLU A 211 -0.19 33.20 0.81
C GLU A 211 -1.51 32.64 1.39
N GLY A 212 -1.44 31.41 1.87
CA GLY A 212 -2.47 30.50 2.32
C GLY A 212 -3.60 30.22 1.33
N ARG A 213 -3.23 29.98 0.07
CA ARG A 213 -4.05 29.24 -0.88
C ARG A 213 -3.87 27.74 -0.65
N PRO A 214 -4.96 26.95 -0.69
CA PRO A 214 -4.84 25.51 -0.59
C PRO A 214 -4.23 24.91 -1.86
N PHE A 215 -3.42 23.86 -1.73
CA PHE A 215 -2.87 23.12 -2.86
C PHE A 215 -2.85 21.60 -2.60
N ASP A 216 -2.77 20.83 -3.71
CA ASP A 216 -2.65 19.37 -3.69
C ASP A 216 -1.26 18.97 -4.20
N ASP A 217 -0.42 18.55 -3.26
CA ASP A 217 0.96 18.09 -3.45
C ASP A 217 1.11 16.90 -4.40
N SER A 218 0.04 16.11 -4.62
CA SER A 218 0.04 15.03 -5.62
C SER A 218 0.05 15.54 -7.07
N THR A 219 -0.31 16.82 -7.28
CA THR A 219 -0.35 17.47 -8.59
C THR A 219 0.75 18.51 -8.74
N ALA A 220 0.93 19.37 -7.74
CA ALA A 220 1.92 20.42 -7.71
C ALA A 220 2.19 20.86 -6.27
N MET A 221 3.47 20.99 -5.92
CA MET A 221 3.90 21.52 -4.62
C MET A 221 3.81 23.05 -4.62
N GLY A 222 3.16 23.62 -3.60
CA GLY A 222 3.16 25.05 -3.32
C GLY A 222 4.44 25.51 -2.61
N GLU A 223 4.64 26.82 -2.48
CA GLU A 223 5.68 27.35 -1.59
C GLU A 223 5.21 27.15 -0.15
N THR A 224 6.01 26.46 0.67
CA THR A 224 5.61 26.02 2.01
C THR A 224 6.59 26.43 3.10
N ASP A 225 6.07 26.60 4.31
CA ASP A 225 6.82 26.76 5.54
C ASP A 225 6.16 25.98 6.69
N ARG A 226 6.60 26.24 7.93
CA ARG A 226 6.06 25.59 9.15
C ARG A 226 4.57 25.84 9.38
N ASP A 227 4.01 26.91 8.81
CA ASP A 227 2.61 27.31 9.02
C ASP A 227 1.69 26.69 7.96
N SER A 228 2.26 26.06 6.92
CA SER A 228 1.55 25.40 5.81
C SER A 228 0.82 24.10 6.20
N SER A 229 1.22 23.45 7.30
CA SER A 229 0.74 22.11 7.66
C SER A 229 -0.69 22.07 8.25
N PRO A 230 -1.42 20.95 8.09
CA PRO A 230 -2.75 20.73 8.67
C PRO A 230 -2.78 20.85 10.19
N TYR A 231 -1.86 20.19 10.89
CA TYR A 231 -1.58 20.44 12.30
C TYR A 231 -0.50 21.53 12.47
N THR A 232 -0.36 22.04 13.69
CA THR A 232 0.73 22.94 14.06
C THR A 232 1.88 22.12 14.65
N PRO A 233 2.91 21.75 13.86
CA PRO A 233 3.94 20.84 14.33
C PRO A 233 4.91 21.54 15.28
N LEU A 234 5.29 20.82 16.33
CA LEU A 234 6.24 21.23 17.35
C LEU A 234 7.22 20.09 17.61
N ASN A 235 8.51 20.40 17.69
CA ASN A 235 9.47 19.42 18.23
C ASN A 235 9.12 19.13 19.69
N ARG A 236 9.10 17.85 20.07
CA ARG A 236 8.92 17.41 21.45
C ARG A 236 9.99 18.04 22.35
N THR A 237 9.64 18.24 23.63
CA THR A 237 10.53 18.92 24.58
C THR A 237 11.85 18.18 24.70
N GLY A 238 12.95 18.84 24.33
CA GLY A 238 14.30 18.26 24.36
C GLY A 238 14.71 17.50 23.09
N GLU A 239 13.85 17.45 22.06
CA GLU A 239 14.07 16.62 20.86
C GLU A 239 14.25 17.42 19.55
N HIS A 240 14.61 18.70 19.63
CA HIS A 240 14.68 19.61 18.47
C HIS A 240 15.90 19.46 17.56
N ASP A 241 16.94 18.72 17.97
CA ASP A 241 18.19 18.49 17.23
C ASP A 241 18.67 17.03 17.39
N THR A 242 17.73 16.09 17.55
CA THR A 242 18.04 14.68 17.82
C THR A 242 18.27 13.87 16.56
N LYS A 243 17.82 14.35 15.39
CA LYS A 243 17.90 13.62 14.14
C LYS A 243 19.12 13.96 13.29
N VAL A 244 19.64 12.97 12.56
CA VAL A 244 20.78 13.13 11.64
C VAL A 244 20.47 12.40 10.33
N PRO A 245 20.57 13.08 9.17
CA PRO A 245 21.10 14.42 8.95
C PRO A 245 20.20 15.57 9.46
N ALA A 246 20.80 16.75 9.65
CA ALA A 246 20.15 17.89 10.34
C ALA A 246 18.81 18.35 9.72
N TRP A 247 18.60 18.15 8.41
CA TRP A 247 17.36 18.54 7.73
C TRP A 247 16.13 17.79 8.25
N LEU A 248 16.30 16.60 8.85
CA LEU A 248 15.22 15.82 9.47
C LEU A 248 14.67 16.45 10.77
N ASN A 249 15.33 17.46 11.33
CA ASN A 249 14.84 18.16 12.53
C ASN A 249 13.86 19.30 12.20
N ASP A 250 13.66 19.61 10.92
CA ASP A 250 12.66 20.58 10.49
C ASP A 250 11.29 19.88 10.39
N PRO A 251 10.32 20.20 11.26
CA PRO A 251 9.01 19.56 11.22
C PRO A 251 8.25 19.81 9.91
N ALA A 252 8.62 20.82 9.11
CA ALA A 252 8.02 21.05 7.79
C ALA A 252 8.41 20.00 6.74
N MET A 253 9.32 19.06 7.07
CA MET A 253 9.68 17.92 6.22
C MET A 253 8.74 16.73 6.38
N TYR A 254 7.69 16.85 7.19
CA TYR A 254 6.74 15.81 7.54
C TYR A 254 5.32 16.21 7.12
N HIS A 255 4.44 15.23 6.87
CA HIS A 255 3.08 15.52 6.40
C HIS A 255 2.23 16.22 7.49
N ASN A 256 2.51 15.96 8.77
CA ASN A 256 1.84 16.60 9.91
C ASN A 256 0.31 16.51 9.85
N ARG A 257 -0.18 15.30 9.58
CA ARG A 257 -1.61 14.98 9.41
C ARG A 257 -2.16 14.07 10.50
N GLY A 258 -1.35 13.60 11.45
CA GLY A 258 -1.76 12.66 12.48
C GLY A 258 -1.75 11.21 12.02
N ASP A 259 -2.16 10.31 12.90
CA ASP A 259 -2.06 8.86 12.81
C ASP A 259 -2.84 8.30 11.62
N SER A 260 -2.18 7.45 10.84
CA SER A 260 -2.78 6.77 9.69
C SER A 260 -3.97 5.88 10.10
N THR A 261 -5.00 5.82 9.24
CA THR A 261 -6.06 4.79 9.34
C THR A 261 -5.75 3.54 8.50
N PHE A 262 -4.61 3.54 7.81
CA PHE A 262 -4.16 2.53 6.84
C PHE A 262 -5.13 2.30 5.67
N ALA A 263 -5.99 3.28 5.38
CA ALA A 263 -6.97 3.24 4.31
C ALA A 263 -6.99 4.54 3.50
N GLY A 264 -7.33 4.43 2.22
CA GLY A 264 -7.38 5.57 1.29
C GLY A 264 -6.09 6.39 1.29
N GLU A 265 -6.23 7.72 1.23
CA GLU A 265 -5.06 8.62 1.27
C GLU A 265 -4.30 8.52 2.60
N SER A 266 -4.95 8.26 3.74
CA SER A 266 -4.27 8.25 5.04
C SER A 266 -3.16 7.21 5.14
N ALA A 267 -3.20 6.16 4.31
CA ALA A 267 -2.12 5.19 4.22
C ALA A 267 -0.80 5.81 3.72
N LEU A 268 -0.86 6.90 2.93
CA LEU A 268 0.29 7.54 2.29
C LEU A 268 0.78 8.84 2.96
N TYR A 269 -0.03 9.43 3.85
CA TYR A 269 0.22 10.78 4.39
C TYR A 269 0.05 10.86 5.91
N GLY A 270 -0.13 9.73 6.59
CA GLY A 270 -0.44 9.68 8.01
C GLY A 270 0.64 8.93 8.80
N ASP A 271 0.82 9.32 10.06
CA ASP A 271 1.87 8.79 10.93
C ASP A 271 1.75 7.26 11.07
N PHE A 272 2.83 6.55 10.73
CA PHE A 272 2.87 5.09 10.68
C PHE A 272 3.07 4.52 12.08
N ILE A 273 1.99 4.08 12.74
CA ILE A 273 2.02 3.54 14.11
C ILE A 273 2.69 4.54 15.08
N GLY A 274 2.43 5.84 14.88
CA GLY A 274 2.95 6.94 15.69
C GLY A 274 4.36 7.43 15.31
N ASN A 275 5.03 6.85 14.31
CA ASN A 275 6.29 7.39 13.79
C ASN A 275 6.03 8.58 12.86
N ASP A 276 6.87 9.63 12.95
CA ASP A 276 6.72 10.88 12.20
C ASP A 276 6.83 10.62 10.67
N ASP A 277 5.75 10.84 9.91
CA ASP A 277 5.65 10.55 8.46
C ASP A 277 6.30 11.63 7.58
N LEU A 278 7.33 11.25 6.80
CA LEU A 278 8.08 12.17 5.96
C LEU A 278 7.29 12.56 4.72
N TRP A 279 7.35 13.84 4.38
CA TRP A 279 6.64 14.39 3.23
C TRP A 279 7.34 14.04 1.90
N THR A 280 7.17 12.81 1.42
CA THR A 280 7.91 12.24 0.26
C THR A 280 7.58 12.86 -1.09
N GLU A 281 6.52 13.68 -1.18
CA GLU A 281 6.25 14.56 -2.32
C GLU A 281 7.25 15.72 -2.45
N ARG A 282 7.94 16.10 -1.36
CA ARG A 282 8.90 17.21 -1.36
C ARG A 282 10.22 16.84 -2.04
N PRO A 283 10.72 17.67 -2.98
CA PRO A 283 12.03 17.45 -3.58
C PRO A 283 13.17 17.36 -2.56
N GLU A 284 13.10 18.13 -1.47
CA GLU A 284 14.12 18.12 -0.42
C GLU A 284 14.19 16.78 0.32
N VAL A 285 13.03 16.15 0.56
CA VAL A 285 12.92 14.83 1.20
C VAL A 285 13.42 13.75 0.23
N VAL A 286 13.02 13.80 -1.04
CA VAL A 286 13.50 12.88 -2.10
C VAL A 286 15.02 12.94 -2.22
N GLU A 287 15.60 14.13 -2.38
CA GLU A 287 17.05 14.31 -2.49
C GLU A 287 17.79 13.96 -1.19
N GLY A 288 17.21 14.29 -0.04
CA GLY A 288 17.76 13.96 1.27
C GLY A 288 17.88 12.45 1.46
N MET A 289 16.82 11.70 1.15
CA MET A 289 16.79 10.24 1.22
C MET A 289 17.70 9.58 0.19
N GLN A 290 17.81 10.12 -1.02
CA GLN A 290 18.80 9.66 -2.00
C GLN A 290 20.22 9.75 -1.41
N ARG A 291 20.63 10.92 -0.89
CA ARG A 291 21.98 11.13 -0.35
C ARG A 291 22.29 10.25 0.87
N ILE A 292 21.30 10.00 1.73
CA ILE A 292 21.42 9.08 2.86
C ILE A 292 21.83 7.71 2.34
N TYR A 293 21.05 7.12 1.43
CA TYR A 293 21.29 5.75 1.00
C TYR A 293 22.46 5.59 0.01
N GLU A 294 22.76 6.61 -0.79
CA GLU A 294 24.01 6.68 -1.58
C GLU A 294 25.26 6.65 -0.67
N THR A 295 25.18 7.23 0.53
CA THR A 295 26.28 7.20 1.50
C THR A 295 26.55 5.78 1.98
N TRP A 296 25.51 4.99 2.25
CA TRP A 296 25.68 3.59 2.64
C TRP A 296 26.25 2.73 1.52
N VAL A 297 25.82 2.93 0.28
CA VAL A 297 26.41 2.25 -0.90
C VAL A 297 27.87 2.65 -1.12
N ARG A 298 28.26 3.88 -0.77
CA ARG A 298 29.64 4.39 -0.91
C ARG A 298 30.56 3.85 0.18
N ASP A 299 30.10 3.90 1.43
CA ASP A 299 30.94 3.70 2.60
C ASP A 299 30.97 2.23 3.05
N PHE A 300 29.94 1.47 2.67
CA PHE A 300 29.82 0.04 2.96
C PHE A 300 29.60 -0.73 1.66
N ASP A 301 30.22 -1.91 1.54
CA ASP A 301 30.11 -2.74 0.33
C ASP A 301 28.77 -3.51 0.27
N VAL A 302 27.66 -2.89 0.69
CA VAL A 302 26.33 -3.49 0.72
C VAL A 302 25.87 -3.94 -0.66
N ASP A 303 25.11 -5.04 -0.73
CA ASP A 303 24.72 -5.67 -2.00
C ASP A 303 23.33 -5.27 -2.48
N GLY A 304 22.54 -4.64 -1.61
CA GLY A 304 21.18 -4.21 -1.89
C GLY A 304 20.43 -3.79 -0.64
N PHE A 305 19.17 -3.39 -0.83
CA PHE A 305 18.29 -2.95 0.25
C PHE A 305 16.93 -3.65 0.18
N ARG A 306 16.37 -3.97 1.35
CA ARG A 306 14.92 -4.16 1.49
C ARG A 306 14.32 -2.82 1.85
N VAL A 307 13.34 -2.32 1.11
CA VAL A 307 12.66 -1.05 1.44
C VAL A 307 11.42 -1.34 2.27
N ASP A 308 11.34 -0.67 3.41
CA ASP A 308 10.24 -0.75 4.36
C ASP A 308 8.99 -0.03 3.87
N THR A 309 7.81 -0.56 4.24
CA THR A 309 6.51 0.12 4.15
C THR A 309 6.23 0.77 2.80
N ALA A 310 6.53 0.08 1.69
CA ALA A 310 6.45 0.68 0.35
C ALA A 310 5.05 1.16 -0.03
N LYS A 311 4.00 0.54 0.53
CA LYS A 311 2.59 0.92 0.38
C LYS A 311 2.24 2.26 1.02
N ASN A 312 3.09 2.77 1.91
CA ASN A 312 2.88 4.00 2.66
C ASN A 312 3.64 5.19 2.07
N VAL A 313 4.41 4.99 0.99
CA VAL A 313 5.12 6.05 0.28
C VAL A 313 4.59 6.17 -1.14
N ASN A 314 4.44 7.41 -1.63
CA ASN A 314 3.90 7.67 -2.95
C ASN A 314 4.77 7.11 -4.10
N MET A 315 4.13 6.63 -5.17
CA MET A 315 4.82 5.97 -6.30
C MET A 315 5.86 6.84 -7.02
N ALA A 316 5.65 8.16 -7.03
CA ALA A 316 6.59 9.10 -7.63
C ALA A 316 7.92 9.18 -6.87
N PHE A 317 7.92 8.98 -5.55
CA PHE A 317 9.15 8.87 -4.77
C PHE A 317 9.95 7.64 -5.21
N TRP A 318 9.32 6.46 -5.29
CA TRP A 318 9.98 5.22 -5.70
C TRP A 318 10.63 5.34 -7.07
N THR A 319 9.88 5.88 -8.04
CA THR A 319 10.38 6.10 -9.41
C THR A 319 11.66 6.93 -9.42
N GLN A 320 11.72 8.00 -8.63
CA GLN A 320 12.87 8.91 -8.56
C GLN A 320 14.02 8.31 -7.77
N TRP A 321 13.74 7.82 -6.56
CA TRP A 321 14.73 7.31 -5.62
C TRP A 321 15.41 6.03 -6.13
N ALA A 322 14.64 5.04 -6.59
CA ALA A 322 15.18 3.78 -7.09
C ALA A 322 16.02 4.01 -8.35
N THR A 323 15.54 4.83 -9.29
CA THR A 323 16.30 5.17 -10.50
C THR A 323 17.62 5.88 -10.19
N ALA A 324 17.62 6.81 -9.23
CA ALA A 324 18.83 7.52 -8.81
C ALA A 324 19.84 6.58 -8.14
N LEU A 325 19.35 5.73 -7.24
CA LEU A 325 20.18 4.78 -6.50
C LEU A 325 20.77 3.71 -7.40
N ASP A 326 20.01 3.14 -8.34
CA ASP A 326 20.51 2.22 -9.37
C ASP A 326 21.66 2.85 -10.15
N ALA A 327 21.44 4.08 -10.63
CA ALA A 327 22.44 4.79 -11.40
C ALA A 327 23.69 5.09 -10.57
N TYR A 328 23.54 5.38 -9.28
CA TYR A 328 24.64 5.59 -8.35
C TYR A 328 25.42 4.29 -8.09
N ALA A 329 24.74 3.22 -7.70
CA ALA A 329 25.34 1.93 -7.41
C ALA A 329 26.09 1.37 -8.63
N ALA A 330 25.53 1.50 -9.84
CA ALA A 330 26.22 1.15 -11.08
C ALA A 330 27.53 1.94 -11.27
N ARG A 331 27.56 3.24 -10.93
CA ARG A 331 28.80 4.05 -10.96
C ARG A 331 29.82 3.62 -9.89
N GLN A 332 29.35 3.05 -8.78
CA GLN A 332 30.21 2.44 -7.75
C GLN A 332 30.65 1.01 -8.10
N GLY A 333 30.32 0.51 -9.29
CA GLY A 333 30.72 -0.84 -9.72
C GLY A 333 29.76 -1.95 -9.28
N LYS A 334 28.55 -1.60 -8.82
CA LYS A 334 27.47 -2.51 -8.44
C LYS A 334 26.29 -2.39 -9.40
N PRO A 335 26.41 -2.83 -10.67
CA PRO A 335 25.31 -2.75 -11.64
C PRO A 335 24.15 -3.71 -11.33
N ASP A 336 24.37 -4.69 -10.45
CA ASP A 336 23.38 -5.66 -9.98
C ASP A 336 22.94 -5.36 -8.53
N PHE A 337 23.00 -4.08 -8.12
CA PHE A 337 22.47 -3.66 -6.82
C PHE A 337 20.98 -3.91 -6.79
N PHE A 338 20.50 -4.61 -5.77
CA PHE A 338 19.15 -5.16 -5.77
C PHE A 338 18.27 -4.54 -4.69
N ILE A 339 17.14 -3.99 -5.09
CA ILE A 339 16.20 -3.31 -4.22
C ILE A 339 14.86 -4.03 -4.28
N PHE A 340 14.40 -4.55 -3.14
CA PHE A 340 13.10 -5.21 -3.04
C PHE A 340 12.20 -4.56 -1.98
N ALA A 341 10.92 -4.40 -2.31
CA ALA A 341 9.95 -3.74 -1.45
C ALA A 341 9.13 -4.69 -0.60
N GLU A 342 8.86 -4.27 0.63
CA GLU A 342 7.65 -4.69 1.30
C GLU A 342 6.46 -3.88 0.81
N ALA A 343 5.55 -4.53 0.09
CA ALA A 343 4.21 -4.01 -0.11
C ALA A 343 3.23 -5.08 0.39
N PHE A 344 2.63 -4.89 1.56
CA PHE A 344 1.81 -5.92 2.19
C PHE A 344 0.48 -6.10 1.43
N SER A 345 0.42 -7.07 0.51
CA SER A 345 -0.80 -7.46 -0.20
C SER A 345 -0.67 -8.84 -0.85
N ALA A 346 -1.70 -9.68 -0.73
CA ALA A 346 -1.77 -10.97 -1.44
C ALA A 346 -2.17 -10.84 -2.93
N ASP A 347 -2.31 -9.61 -3.45
CA ASP A 347 -2.80 -9.34 -4.81
C ASP A 347 -1.66 -8.88 -5.74
N PRO A 348 -1.29 -9.68 -6.78
CA PRO A 348 -0.26 -9.31 -7.75
C PRO A 348 -0.53 -7.99 -8.49
N VAL A 349 -1.78 -7.55 -8.62
CA VAL A 349 -2.13 -6.27 -9.24
C VAL A 349 -1.68 -5.09 -8.39
N VAL A 350 -1.66 -5.23 -7.07
CA VAL A 350 -1.16 -4.20 -6.14
C VAL A 350 0.37 -4.20 -6.10
N MET A 351 1.01 -5.37 -6.27
CA MET A 351 2.47 -5.52 -6.19
C MET A 351 3.20 -5.05 -7.46
N ALA A 352 2.67 -5.40 -8.63
CA ALA A 352 3.34 -5.14 -9.90
C ALA A 352 3.72 -3.66 -10.16
N PRO A 353 2.89 -2.65 -9.79
CA PRO A 353 3.22 -1.23 -9.96
C PRO A 353 4.55 -0.79 -9.34
N TYR A 354 4.99 -1.39 -8.23
CA TYR A 354 6.27 -1.06 -7.61
C TYR A 354 7.47 -1.37 -8.52
N LEU A 355 7.34 -2.35 -9.40
CA LEU A 355 8.35 -2.70 -10.41
C LEU A 355 8.13 -1.90 -11.70
N THR A 356 6.90 -1.86 -12.21
CA THR A 356 6.59 -1.30 -13.54
C THR A 356 6.62 0.23 -13.58
N GLU A 357 6.14 0.88 -12.51
CA GLU A 357 6.15 2.33 -12.33
C GLU A 357 7.26 2.75 -11.37
N GLY A 358 7.29 2.17 -10.16
CA GLY A 358 8.22 2.52 -9.08
C GLY A 358 9.68 2.17 -9.35
N ARG A 359 9.98 1.40 -10.40
CA ARG A 359 11.33 0.99 -10.82
C ARG A 359 12.11 0.19 -9.77
N LEU A 360 11.45 -0.41 -8.78
CA LEU A 360 12.09 -1.38 -7.89
C LEU A 360 12.38 -2.69 -8.64
N ASP A 361 13.26 -3.54 -8.10
CA ASP A 361 13.69 -4.77 -8.77
C ASP A 361 12.79 -5.97 -8.43
N SER A 362 12.08 -5.91 -7.31
CA SER A 362 11.29 -7.01 -6.76
C SER A 362 10.37 -6.52 -5.63
N THR A 363 9.42 -7.36 -5.24
CA THR A 363 8.71 -7.28 -3.96
C THR A 363 9.00 -8.49 -3.07
N LEU A 364 8.58 -8.42 -1.81
CA LEU A 364 8.29 -9.61 -1.01
C LEU A 364 7.04 -10.28 -1.58
N ASP A 365 7.13 -11.56 -1.93
CA ASP A 365 6.05 -12.27 -2.64
C ASP A 365 4.93 -12.74 -1.69
N PHE A 366 4.20 -11.78 -1.12
CA PHE A 366 3.01 -12.02 -0.31
C PHE A 366 1.95 -12.86 -1.05
N PRO A 367 1.67 -12.66 -2.36
CA PRO A 367 0.75 -13.52 -3.10
C PRO A 367 1.17 -15.00 -3.03
N LEU A 368 2.44 -15.32 -3.31
CA LEU A 368 2.92 -16.70 -3.23
C LEU A 368 2.92 -17.22 -1.78
N GLN A 369 3.33 -16.41 -0.81
CA GLN A 369 3.31 -16.79 0.62
C GLN A 369 1.90 -17.23 1.05
N ALA A 370 0.87 -16.46 0.69
CA ALA A 370 -0.52 -16.73 1.06
C ALA A 370 -1.01 -18.08 0.49
N VAL A 371 -0.75 -18.35 -0.79
CA VAL A 371 -1.17 -19.62 -1.41
C VAL A 371 -0.30 -20.81 -0.98
N VAL A 372 0.97 -20.60 -0.63
CA VAL A 372 1.82 -21.65 -0.06
C VAL A 372 1.33 -22.04 1.33
N ARG A 373 0.98 -21.07 2.21
CA ARG A 373 0.34 -21.36 3.50
C ARG A 373 -0.97 -22.11 3.27
N ASN A 374 -1.85 -21.61 2.41
CA ASN A 374 -3.12 -22.27 2.13
C ASN A 374 -2.92 -23.72 1.67
N TYR A 375 -1.94 -23.96 0.78
CA TYR A 375 -1.66 -25.29 0.26
C TYR A 375 -1.02 -26.23 1.29
N ALA A 376 0.11 -25.85 1.89
CA ALA A 376 0.93 -26.72 2.73
C ALA A 376 0.39 -26.84 4.17
N SER A 377 -0.17 -25.77 4.71
CA SER A 377 -0.71 -25.73 6.08
C SER A 377 -2.18 -26.17 6.12
N ARG A 378 -3.04 -25.55 5.31
CA ARG A 378 -4.51 -25.74 5.38
C ARG A 378 -5.06 -26.84 4.47
N GLY A 379 -4.23 -27.43 3.60
CA GLY A 379 -4.69 -28.44 2.64
C GLY A 379 -5.55 -27.87 1.52
N GLY A 380 -5.38 -26.58 1.20
CA GLY A 380 -6.13 -25.85 0.18
C GLY A 380 -5.97 -26.40 -1.25
N PRO A 381 -6.80 -25.92 -2.18
CA PRO A 381 -6.85 -26.45 -3.55
C PRO A 381 -5.62 -26.07 -4.37
N THR A 382 -5.19 -26.97 -5.26
CA THR A 382 -4.03 -26.73 -6.15
C THR A 382 -4.27 -25.59 -7.17
N SER A 383 -5.53 -25.24 -7.42
CA SER A 383 -5.93 -24.17 -8.34
C SER A 383 -5.45 -22.79 -7.89
N ASP A 384 -5.28 -22.56 -6.59
CA ASP A 384 -4.87 -21.26 -6.06
C ASP A 384 -3.40 -20.97 -6.43
N LEU A 385 -2.54 -21.99 -6.34
CA LEU A 385 -1.16 -21.93 -6.84
C LEU A 385 -1.11 -21.64 -8.33
N ALA A 386 -1.91 -22.37 -9.13
CA ALA A 386 -1.99 -22.16 -10.57
C ALA A 386 -2.46 -20.74 -10.93
N HIS A 387 -3.41 -20.20 -10.16
CA HIS A 387 -3.95 -18.87 -10.38
C HIS A 387 -2.91 -17.77 -10.12
N VAL A 388 -2.21 -17.81 -8.98
CA VAL A 388 -1.18 -16.81 -8.63
C VAL A 388 -0.02 -16.85 -9.61
N LEU A 389 0.51 -18.04 -9.90
CA LEU A 389 1.66 -18.19 -10.81
C LEU A 389 1.33 -17.80 -12.26
N ALA A 390 0.07 -17.96 -12.69
CA ALA A 390 -0.37 -17.47 -14.01
C ALA A 390 -0.34 -15.94 -14.15
N GLN A 391 -0.15 -15.19 -13.04
CA GLN A 391 -0.02 -13.74 -13.03
C GLN A 391 1.44 -13.25 -13.03
N ASP A 392 2.43 -14.13 -13.05
CA ASP A 392 3.86 -13.78 -12.98
C ASP A 392 4.31 -12.79 -14.07
N TYR A 393 3.61 -12.72 -15.20
CA TYR A 393 3.85 -11.73 -16.27
C TYR A 393 3.70 -10.27 -15.81
N ARG A 394 2.97 -10.01 -14.71
CA ARG A 394 2.75 -8.65 -14.19
C ARG A 394 4.02 -8.03 -13.62
N TYR A 395 4.92 -8.84 -13.09
CA TYR A 395 6.21 -8.42 -12.52
C TYR A 395 7.28 -8.12 -13.59
N THR A 396 6.97 -8.36 -14.86
CA THR A 396 7.94 -8.27 -15.94
C THR A 396 8.21 -6.82 -16.34
N THR A 397 9.48 -6.41 -16.27
CA THR A 397 10.00 -5.12 -16.76
C THR A 397 11.24 -5.35 -17.65
N ASP A 398 11.89 -4.27 -18.10
CA ASP A 398 13.19 -4.35 -18.76
C ASP A 398 14.32 -4.86 -17.86
N LYS A 399 14.14 -4.82 -16.53
CA LYS A 399 15.14 -5.20 -15.53
C LYS A 399 14.65 -6.11 -14.40
N ALA A 400 13.38 -6.51 -14.38
CA ALA A 400 12.77 -7.33 -13.33
C ALA A 400 11.80 -8.36 -13.91
N ASP A 401 11.59 -9.47 -13.19
CA ASP A 401 10.59 -10.50 -13.49
C ASP A 401 10.25 -11.31 -12.22
N ALA A 402 9.28 -12.22 -12.32
CA ALA A 402 8.81 -13.04 -11.20
C ALA A 402 9.88 -13.99 -10.60
N TYR A 403 11.01 -14.19 -11.27
CA TYR A 403 12.13 -14.97 -10.75
C TYR A 403 13.04 -14.15 -9.83
N GLY A 404 12.94 -12.81 -9.89
CA GLY A 404 13.56 -11.88 -8.95
C GLY A 404 12.80 -11.77 -7.63
N GLU A 405 11.50 -12.06 -7.63
CA GLU A 405 10.64 -11.98 -6.44
C GLU A 405 11.23 -12.70 -5.23
N VAL A 406 11.15 -12.05 -4.06
CA VAL A 406 11.71 -12.56 -2.80
C VAL A 406 10.62 -13.35 -2.09
N THR A 407 10.71 -14.68 -2.16
CA THR A 407 9.69 -15.61 -1.67
C THR A 407 9.96 -15.99 -0.22
N PHE A 408 8.92 -16.10 0.60
CA PHE A 408 9.05 -16.34 2.04
C PHE A 408 7.83 -17.09 2.58
N LEU A 409 7.93 -17.62 3.80
CA LEU A 409 6.84 -18.37 4.44
C LEU A 409 6.27 -17.65 5.68
N GLY A 410 7.06 -16.79 6.30
CA GLY A 410 6.71 -15.95 7.44
C GLY A 410 7.74 -14.83 7.62
N SER A 411 7.43 -13.87 8.47
CA SER A 411 8.29 -12.71 8.73
C SER A 411 8.15 -12.21 10.18
N HIS A 412 8.84 -11.12 10.47
CA HIS A 412 8.80 -10.43 11.76
C HIS A 412 7.52 -9.61 12.01
N ASP A 413 6.60 -9.53 11.04
CA ASP A 413 5.34 -8.76 11.16
C ASP A 413 4.10 -9.64 11.08
N MET A 414 4.08 -10.63 10.18
CA MET A 414 2.89 -11.47 9.97
C MET A 414 2.83 -12.70 10.88
N GLY A 415 3.96 -13.14 11.43
CA GLY A 415 4.09 -14.46 12.06
C GLY A 415 5.00 -15.42 11.30
N ARG A 416 5.30 -16.55 11.93
CA ARG A 416 6.21 -17.58 11.40
C ARG A 416 5.42 -18.70 10.73
N ILE A 417 6.09 -19.44 9.84
CA ILE A 417 5.50 -20.63 9.24
C ILE A 417 5.09 -21.67 10.29
N GLY A 418 5.90 -21.84 11.34
CA GLY A 418 5.58 -22.71 12.47
C GLY A 418 4.31 -22.28 13.21
N SER A 419 4.12 -20.97 13.46
CA SER A 419 2.89 -20.43 14.07
C SER A 419 1.68 -20.78 13.21
N PHE A 420 1.76 -20.51 11.91
CA PHE A 420 0.66 -20.74 10.98
C PHE A 420 0.27 -22.22 10.92
N ILE A 421 1.25 -23.12 10.86
CA ILE A 421 1.02 -24.57 10.77
C ILE A 421 0.37 -25.11 12.04
N SER A 422 0.89 -24.72 13.22
CA SER A 422 0.32 -25.13 14.50
C SER A 422 -1.10 -24.59 14.69
N GLN A 423 -1.36 -23.33 14.32
CA GLN A 423 -2.69 -22.72 14.44
C GLN A 423 -3.71 -23.32 13.48
N ASP A 424 -3.32 -23.56 12.23
CA ASP A 424 -4.19 -24.15 11.22
C ASP A 424 -4.45 -25.66 11.49
N ASN A 425 -3.61 -26.31 12.32
CA ASN A 425 -3.66 -27.75 12.62
C ASN A 425 -3.49 -28.06 14.13
N PRO A 426 -4.39 -27.57 15.01
CA PRO A 426 -4.21 -27.64 16.47
C PRO A 426 -4.18 -29.06 17.05
N ASP A 427 -4.76 -30.04 16.33
CA ASP A 427 -4.82 -31.44 16.75
C ASP A 427 -3.75 -32.33 16.09
N ALA A 428 -2.87 -31.75 15.26
CA ALA A 428 -1.85 -32.51 14.56
C ALA A 428 -0.69 -32.90 15.48
N SER A 429 -0.17 -34.12 15.30
CA SER A 429 1.06 -34.54 15.98
C SER A 429 2.26 -33.72 15.50
N ASP A 430 3.29 -33.57 16.33
CA ASP A 430 4.56 -32.93 15.93
C ASP A 430 5.14 -33.49 14.63
N ALA A 431 5.08 -34.82 14.44
CA ALA A 431 5.54 -35.47 13.22
C ALA A 431 4.74 -35.06 11.96
N GLU A 432 3.49 -34.64 12.11
CA GLU A 432 2.68 -34.07 11.03
C GLU A 432 2.99 -32.60 10.80
N LEU A 433 3.09 -31.80 11.87
CA LEU A 433 3.50 -30.39 11.80
C LEU A 433 4.84 -30.26 11.05
N LEU A 434 5.82 -31.09 11.42
CA LEU A 434 7.14 -31.16 10.77
C LEU A 434 7.06 -31.53 9.28
N ARG A 435 6.09 -32.36 8.87
CA ARG A 435 5.89 -32.70 7.44
C ARG A 435 5.29 -31.54 6.67
N ARG A 436 4.32 -30.82 7.25
CA ARG A 436 3.69 -29.64 6.64
C ARG A 436 4.69 -28.49 6.48
N ASP A 437 5.53 -28.28 7.50
CA ASP A 437 6.59 -27.27 7.49
C ASP A 437 7.62 -27.58 6.39
N ARG A 438 8.10 -28.83 6.36
CA ARG A 438 8.96 -29.29 5.27
C ARG A 438 8.31 -29.11 3.90
N LEU A 439 7.03 -29.44 3.74
CA LEU A 439 6.32 -29.27 2.46
C LEU A 439 6.30 -27.80 2.02
N ALA A 440 6.08 -26.87 2.95
CA ALA A 440 6.11 -25.43 2.67
C ALA A 440 7.50 -24.99 2.15
N HIS A 441 8.58 -25.42 2.81
CA HIS A 441 9.94 -25.16 2.33
C HIS A 441 10.25 -25.86 1.00
N GLU A 442 9.78 -27.10 0.79
CA GLU A 442 9.93 -27.81 -0.49
C GLU A 442 9.27 -27.03 -1.63
N LEU A 443 8.03 -26.55 -1.44
CA LEU A 443 7.31 -25.79 -2.44
C LEU A 443 8.01 -24.45 -2.74
N MET A 444 8.47 -23.72 -1.71
CA MET A 444 9.18 -22.46 -1.88
C MET A 444 10.51 -22.64 -2.63
N PHE A 445 11.33 -23.64 -2.26
CA PHE A 445 12.64 -23.87 -2.89
C PHE A 445 12.59 -24.43 -4.31
N LEU A 446 11.52 -25.14 -4.65
CA LEU A 446 11.37 -25.80 -5.95
C LEU A 446 10.61 -24.95 -6.95
N SER A 447 9.88 -23.92 -6.51
CA SER A 447 9.23 -22.89 -7.34
C SER A 447 10.22 -21.80 -7.78
N ARG A 448 9.78 -20.87 -8.62
CA ARG A 448 10.55 -19.66 -8.98
C ARG A 448 10.74 -18.70 -7.79
N GLY A 449 11.65 -17.74 -7.94
CA GLY A 449 11.93 -16.70 -6.95
C GLY A 449 13.16 -16.98 -6.08
N ASN A 450 13.43 -16.07 -5.14
CA ASN A 450 14.55 -16.13 -4.22
C ASN A 450 14.05 -16.46 -2.79
N PRO A 451 14.24 -17.70 -2.28
CA PRO A 451 13.69 -18.11 -0.99
C PRO A 451 14.35 -17.42 0.21
N VAL A 452 13.53 -16.96 1.16
CA VAL A 452 13.91 -16.43 2.47
C VAL A 452 13.65 -17.48 3.54
N ILE A 453 14.65 -17.71 4.38
CA ILE A 453 14.47 -18.39 5.67
C ILE A 453 14.46 -17.32 6.76
N TYR A 454 13.40 -17.26 7.55
CA TYR A 454 13.37 -16.39 8.72
C TYR A 454 14.06 -17.09 9.89
N ALA A 455 14.98 -16.40 10.57
CA ALA A 455 15.77 -16.98 11.65
C ALA A 455 14.88 -17.63 12.72
N GLY A 456 15.05 -18.93 12.92
CA GLY A 456 14.25 -19.75 13.83
C GLY A 456 13.35 -20.76 13.12
N ASP A 457 12.95 -20.49 11.87
CA ASP A 457 12.16 -21.44 11.08
C ASP A 457 12.93 -22.77 10.91
N GLU A 458 14.26 -22.71 10.71
CA GLU A 458 15.08 -23.91 10.59
C GLU A 458 15.24 -24.71 11.90
N GLN A 459 14.80 -24.12 13.01
CA GLN A 459 14.78 -24.69 14.37
C GLN A 459 13.35 -24.99 14.85
N GLY A 460 12.33 -24.80 14.01
CA GLY A 460 10.94 -25.14 14.33
C GLY A 460 10.21 -24.10 15.19
N PHE A 461 10.65 -22.85 15.22
CA PHE A 461 9.99 -21.81 16.02
C PHE A 461 8.53 -21.62 15.60
N THR A 462 7.62 -21.61 16.59
CA THR A 462 6.19 -21.37 16.38
C THR A 462 5.80 -20.00 16.91
N GLY A 463 5.55 -19.85 18.21
CA GLY A 463 5.09 -18.62 18.83
C GLY A 463 3.65 -18.24 18.49
N PRO A 464 3.05 -17.31 19.26
CA PRO A 464 1.85 -16.62 18.81
C PRO A 464 2.14 -15.84 17.52
N SER A 465 1.19 -15.80 16.59
CA SER A 465 1.38 -15.10 15.30
C SER A 465 1.38 -13.57 15.49
N GLY A 466 1.99 -12.84 14.56
CA GLY A 466 1.98 -11.36 14.53
C GLY A 466 3.37 -10.75 14.71
N ASP A 467 3.42 -9.54 15.26
CA ASP A 467 4.62 -8.69 15.43
C ASP A 467 5.59 -9.25 16.50
N VAL A 468 5.53 -8.74 17.73
CA VAL A 468 6.52 -9.05 18.78
C VAL A 468 6.54 -10.52 19.16
N ASP A 469 5.44 -11.21 18.90
CA ASP A 469 5.29 -12.64 19.16
C ASP A 469 5.97 -13.52 18.11
N ALA A 470 6.39 -12.97 16.97
CA ALA A 470 7.21 -13.65 15.98
C ALA A 470 8.71 -13.31 16.07
N ARG A 471 9.16 -12.68 17.16
CA ARG A 471 10.53 -12.14 17.30
C ARG A 471 11.35 -12.82 18.40
N GLN A 472 11.09 -14.10 18.66
CA GLN A 472 11.87 -14.95 19.59
C GLN A 472 13.38 -14.88 19.33
N THR A 473 14.16 -15.00 20.40
CA THR A 473 15.62 -15.05 20.32
C THR A 473 16.12 -16.42 19.82
N MET A 474 17.15 -16.38 18.98
CA MET A 474 17.92 -17.58 18.59
C MET A 474 18.91 -18.00 19.69
N PHE A 475 19.23 -17.13 20.64
CA PHE A 475 19.95 -17.47 21.87
C PHE A 475 18.96 -17.71 23.03
N ALA A 476 19.43 -18.26 24.15
CA ALA A 476 18.58 -18.55 25.30
C ALA A 476 17.76 -17.33 25.78
N SER A 477 16.44 -17.44 25.71
CA SER A 477 15.45 -16.42 26.08
C SER A 477 15.25 -16.35 27.60
N LYS A 478 14.83 -15.17 28.07
CA LYS A 478 14.30 -14.96 29.44
C LYS A 478 12.86 -14.44 29.43
N VAL A 479 12.24 -14.29 28.27
CA VAL A 479 10.85 -13.85 28.11
C VAL A 479 9.93 -15.02 28.44
N ALA A 480 9.04 -14.84 29.40
CA ALA A 480 8.12 -15.90 29.84
C ALA A 480 7.29 -16.47 28.70
N ASP A 481 6.70 -15.60 27.86
CA ASP A 481 5.88 -16.00 26.71
C ASP A 481 6.67 -16.88 25.73
N TYR A 482 7.90 -16.50 25.37
CA TYR A 482 8.74 -17.29 24.47
C TYR A 482 9.16 -18.63 25.07
N LEU A 483 9.28 -18.73 26.40
CA LEU A 483 9.65 -19.99 27.06
C LEU A 483 8.49 -21.00 27.10
N ASP A 484 7.26 -20.55 26.85
CA ASP A 484 6.04 -21.37 26.77
C ASP A 484 5.77 -21.89 25.34
N ASP A 485 6.51 -21.38 24.35
CA ASP A 485 6.36 -21.77 22.94
C ASP A 485 6.88 -23.20 22.70
N ASP A 486 6.10 -23.99 21.96
CA ASP A 486 6.52 -25.30 21.44
C ASP A 486 7.35 -25.15 20.16
N GLU A 487 8.41 -25.94 20.00
CA GLU A 487 9.24 -25.99 18.80
C GLU A 487 8.90 -27.25 17.96
N ILE A 488 8.63 -27.08 16.66
CA ILE A 488 8.30 -28.19 15.76
C ILE A 488 9.55 -29.05 15.50
N GLY A 489 9.45 -30.35 15.76
CA GLY A 489 10.46 -31.34 15.43
C GLY A 489 11.56 -31.52 16.48
N THR A 490 11.37 -30.97 17.69
CA THR A 490 12.32 -31.06 18.81
C THR A 490 11.62 -30.91 20.16
N ASP A 491 12.18 -31.50 21.22
CA ASP A 491 11.73 -31.29 22.62
C ASP A 491 12.49 -30.13 23.30
N ARG A 492 13.24 -29.36 22.52
CA ARG A 492 13.96 -28.18 23.00
C ARG A 492 12.97 -27.05 23.24
N THR A 493 13.40 -26.09 24.05
CA THR A 493 12.69 -24.84 24.26
C THR A 493 13.63 -23.67 24.06
N HIS A 494 13.04 -22.48 23.99
CA HIS A 494 13.75 -21.20 23.95
C HIS A 494 14.65 -20.94 25.18
N ALA A 495 14.68 -21.82 26.19
CA ALA A 495 15.60 -21.73 27.33
C ALA A 495 17.08 -21.99 26.96
N SER A 496 17.37 -22.37 25.72
CA SER A 496 18.72 -22.69 25.25
C SER A 496 18.98 -22.20 23.82
N ASP A 497 20.24 -21.93 23.48
CA ASP A 497 20.65 -21.45 22.16
C ASP A 497 20.23 -22.38 21.00
N ALA A 498 19.45 -21.87 20.05
CA ALA A 498 18.87 -22.56 18.90
C ALA A 498 19.74 -22.47 17.64
N TYR A 499 20.98 -22.97 17.68
CA TYR A 499 21.84 -23.10 16.49
C TYR A 499 22.18 -24.56 16.20
N ASP A 500 21.20 -25.46 16.23
CA ASP A 500 21.43 -26.89 16.04
C ASP A 500 21.43 -27.28 14.55
N PRO A 501 22.60 -27.59 13.94
CA PRO A 501 22.64 -28.03 12.54
C PRO A 501 22.12 -29.46 12.36
N THR A 502 21.77 -30.14 13.44
CA THR A 502 21.20 -31.49 13.42
C THR A 502 19.67 -31.51 13.43
N HIS A 503 19.02 -30.35 13.66
CA HIS A 503 17.57 -30.20 13.62
C HIS A 503 16.98 -30.73 12.30
N PRO A 504 15.82 -31.42 12.31
CA PRO A 504 15.23 -31.99 11.09
C PRO A 504 14.91 -30.96 10.00
N LEU A 505 14.48 -29.75 10.38
CA LEU A 505 14.21 -28.65 9.42
C LEU A 505 15.51 -28.06 8.87
N TYR A 506 16.50 -27.75 9.71
CA TYR A 506 17.83 -27.33 9.27
C TYR A 506 18.42 -28.30 8.23
N LYS A 507 18.38 -29.61 8.50
CA LYS A 507 18.88 -30.63 7.55
C LYS A 507 18.09 -30.64 6.25
N ALA A 508 16.76 -30.49 6.31
CA ALA A 508 15.90 -30.48 5.13
C ALA A 508 16.17 -29.26 4.25
N ILE A 509 16.20 -28.06 4.84
CA ILE A 509 16.51 -26.81 4.16
C ILE A 509 17.92 -26.87 3.55
N ALA A 510 18.94 -27.29 4.32
CA ALA A 510 20.30 -27.44 3.79
C ALA A 510 20.40 -28.46 2.64
N ALA A 511 19.57 -29.51 2.65
CA ALA A 511 19.48 -30.47 1.55
C ALA A 511 18.83 -29.86 0.30
N LEU A 512 17.77 -29.07 0.46
CA LEU A 512 17.11 -28.31 -0.61
C LEU A 512 18.09 -27.29 -1.22
N SER A 513 18.82 -26.53 -0.40
CA SER A 513 19.85 -25.60 -0.86
C SER A 513 20.92 -26.31 -1.70
N LYS A 514 21.41 -27.47 -1.23
CA LYS A 514 22.37 -28.30 -1.99
C LYS A 514 21.79 -28.83 -3.29
N LEU A 515 20.52 -29.22 -3.29
CA LEU A 515 19.82 -29.68 -4.48
C LEU A 515 19.74 -28.57 -5.53
N THR A 516 19.25 -27.38 -5.15
CA THR A 516 19.06 -26.26 -6.08
C THR A 516 20.39 -25.69 -6.57
N MET A 517 21.46 -25.70 -5.76
CA MET A 517 22.82 -25.38 -6.22
C MET A 517 23.32 -26.37 -7.29
N ARG A 518 23.07 -27.66 -7.09
CA ARG A 518 23.49 -28.72 -8.03
C ARG A 518 22.67 -28.72 -9.32
N HIS A 519 21.43 -28.26 -9.24
CA HIS A 519 20.47 -28.22 -10.33
C HIS A 519 19.93 -26.79 -10.52
N PRO A 520 20.69 -25.88 -11.15
CA PRO A 520 20.34 -24.46 -11.23
C PRO A 520 18.99 -24.16 -11.89
N ALA A 521 18.46 -25.07 -12.71
CA ALA A 521 17.11 -24.95 -13.26
C ALA A 521 16.03 -24.81 -12.18
N LEU A 522 16.26 -25.37 -10.99
CA LEU A 522 15.35 -25.22 -9.83
C LEU A 522 15.45 -23.84 -9.16
N ARG A 523 16.36 -22.97 -9.59
CA ARG A 523 16.45 -21.57 -9.12
C ARG A 523 15.90 -20.61 -10.17
N ASP A 524 16.46 -20.64 -11.37
CA ASP A 524 16.13 -19.68 -12.44
C ASP A 524 15.65 -20.32 -13.76
N GLY A 525 15.40 -21.63 -13.79
CA GLY A 525 14.86 -22.29 -14.97
C GLY A 525 13.42 -21.88 -15.24
N VAL A 526 13.01 -21.90 -16.51
CA VAL A 526 11.63 -21.60 -16.94
C VAL A 526 10.67 -22.47 -16.17
N GLN A 527 9.76 -21.86 -15.43
CA GLN A 527 8.65 -22.57 -14.79
C GLN A 527 7.48 -22.67 -15.77
N GLU A 528 6.88 -23.85 -15.88
CA GLU A 528 5.68 -24.07 -16.68
C GLU A 528 4.78 -25.08 -15.98
N GLU A 529 3.55 -24.68 -15.70
CA GLU A 529 2.55 -25.44 -14.97
C GLU A 529 2.07 -26.62 -15.82
N ARG A 530 2.06 -27.82 -15.22
CA ARG A 530 1.79 -29.08 -15.93
C ARG A 530 0.53 -29.77 -15.47
N TYR A 531 0.24 -29.73 -14.18
CA TYR A 531 -0.85 -30.49 -13.58
C TYR A 531 -1.30 -29.86 -12.26
N ALA A 532 -2.59 -29.91 -12.02
CA ALA A 532 -3.25 -29.45 -10.80
C ALA A 532 -4.43 -30.41 -10.55
N ASP A 533 -4.48 -31.06 -9.40
CA ASP A 533 -5.66 -31.84 -8.98
C ASP A 533 -6.86 -30.92 -8.73
N ASP A 534 -8.07 -31.42 -8.98
CA ASP A 534 -9.29 -30.74 -8.57
C ASP A 534 -9.41 -30.75 -7.03
N GLY A 535 -8.98 -29.68 -6.37
CA GLY A 535 -8.97 -29.56 -4.90
C GLY A 535 -7.61 -29.89 -4.26
N GLN A 536 -7.64 -30.47 -3.06
CA GLN A 536 -6.44 -30.95 -2.36
C GLN A 536 -5.81 -32.12 -3.12
N GLY A 537 -4.48 -32.14 -3.27
CA GLY A 537 -3.79 -33.20 -3.98
C GLY A 537 -2.44 -32.80 -4.54
N VAL A 538 -2.18 -33.21 -5.78
CA VAL A 538 -0.90 -32.97 -6.46
C VAL A 538 -0.96 -31.71 -7.31
N TYR A 539 0.04 -30.85 -7.13
CA TYR A 539 0.39 -29.78 -8.05
C TYR A 539 1.75 -30.08 -8.69
N ALA A 540 1.87 -29.95 -10.01
CA ALA A 540 3.11 -30.25 -10.72
C ALA A 540 3.43 -29.24 -11.82
N PHE A 541 4.72 -28.94 -11.97
CA PHE A 541 5.26 -27.98 -12.92
C PHE A 541 6.63 -28.44 -13.43
N SER A 542 7.02 -27.96 -14.60
CA SER A 542 8.37 -28.15 -15.14
C SER A 542 9.26 -26.99 -14.76
N ARG A 543 10.53 -27.27 -14.46
CA ARG A 543 11.63 -26.30 -14.36
C ARG A 543 12.66 -26.62 -15.44
N THR A 544 12.83 -25.74 -16.44
CA THR A 544 13.67 -26.04 -17.61
C THR A 544 14.93 -25.18 -17.66
N ASP A 545 16.11 -25.81 -17.72
CA ASP A 545 17.40 -25.11 -17.84
C ASP A 545 17.49 -24.38 -19.20
N LEU A 546 17.58 -23.05 -19.20
CA LEU A 546 17.65 -22.26 -20.45
C LEU A 546 18.90 -22.55 -21.31
N LYS A 547 20.02 -22.95 -20.69
CA LYS A 547 21.29 -23.17 -21.40
C LYS A 547 21.43 -24.62 -21.85
N ARG A 548 21.17 -25.56 -20.94
CA ARG A 548 21.30 -27.00 -21.18
C ARG A 548 20.05 -27.62 -21.80
N LYS A 549 18.91 -26.91 -21.74
CA LYS A 549 17.61 -27.35 -22.25
C LYS A 549 17.18 -28.67 -21.61
N VAL A 550 17.49 -28.86 -20.33
CA VAL A 550 17.12 -30.07 -19.59
C VAL A 550 15.91 -29.74 -18.72
N GLU A 551 14.86 -30.52 -18.90
CA GLU A 551 13.61 -30.43 -18.12
C GLU A 551 13.77 -31.14 -16.77
N TYR A 552 13.21 -30.52 -15.74
CA TYR A 552 12.95 -31.12 -14.44
C TYR A 552 11.44 -31.09 -14.20
N VAL A 553 10.82 -32.22 -13.87
CA VAL A 553 9.43 -32.29 -13.44
C VAL A 553 9.42 -32.24 -11.92
N VAL A 554 8.75 -31.24 -11.36
CA VAL A 554 8.51 -31.09 -9.92
C VAL A 554 7.04 -31.42 -9.67
N ALA A 555 6.77 -32.26 -8.68
CA ALA A 555 5.41 -32.55 -8.23
C ALA A 555 5.35 -32.52 -6.70
N VAL A 556 4.42 -31.76 -6.13
CA VAL A 556 4.19 -31.61 -4.69
C VAL A 556 2.81 -32.13 -4.33
N ASN A 557 2.62 -32.68 -3.13
CA ASN A 557 1.35 -33.27 -2.71
C ASN A 557 0.99 -32.81 -1.29
N ASN A 558 -0.11 -32.08 -1.12
CA ASN A 558 -0.60 -31.66 0.20
C ASN A 558 -1.64 -32.60 0.82
N ALA A 559 -1.90 -33.76 0.21
CA ALA A 559 -2.74 -34.79 0.82
C ALA A 559 -1.96 -35.64 1.84
N ASP A 560 -2.71 -36.23 2.77
CA ASP A 560 -2.23 -37.17 3.80
C ASP A 560 -1.86 -38.56 3.24
N LYS A 561 -2.11 -38.79 1.94
CA LYS A 561 -1.85 -40.05 1.24
C LYS A 561 -1.00 -39.80 -0.01
N ALA A 562 -0.20 -40.81 -0.35
CA ALA A 562 0.51 -40.83 -1.63
C ALA A 562 -0.48 -40.78 -2.80
N ARG A 563 -0.12 -40.06 -3.85
CA ARG A 563 -0.93 -39.94 -5.08
C ARG A 563 -0.07 -40.24 -6.30
N SER A 564 -0.67 -40.90 -7.29
CA SER A 564 -0.04 -41.19 -8.57
C SER A 564 -0.76 -40.44 -9.68
N VAL A 565 -0.04 -39.56 -10.39
CA VAL A 565 -0.61 -38.68 -11.42
C VAL A 565 0.17 -38.76 -12.72
N GLN A 566 -0.49 -38.45 -13.83
CA GLN A 566 0.14 -38.38 -15.16
C GLN A 566 0.52 -36.94 -15.48
N VAL A 567 1.79 -36.60 -15.35
CA VAL A 567 2.29 -35.23 -15.56
C VAL A 567 2.74 -35.04 -17.01
N PRO A 568 2.21 -34.04 -17.74
CA PRO A 568 2.72 -33.66 -19.06
C PRO A 568 4.19 -33.25 -19.03
N THR A 569 4.92 -33.60 -20.09
CA THR A 569 6.35 -33.29 -20.29
C THR A 569 6.59 -32.82 -21.72
N TYR A 570 7.77 -32.27 -22.03
CA TYR A 570 8.08 -31.82 -23.38
C TYR A 570 8.26 -32.96 -24.40
N SER A 571 8.78 -34.11 -23.96
CA SER A 571 9.33 -35.14 -24.84
C SER A 571 8.59 -36.47 -24.70
N ALA A 572 8.39 -37.19 -25.80
CA ALA A 572 7.94 -38.58 -25.78
C ALA A 572 9.14 -39.52 -25.69
N GLY A 573 9.03 -40.62 -24.95
CA GLY A 573 10.10 -41.61 -24.80
C GLY A 573 11.36 -41.08 -24.09
N MET A 574 11.24 -40.01 -23.30
CA MET A 574 12.35 -39.43 -22.54
C MET A 574 12.48 -40.14 -21.20
N ASP A 575 13.67 -40.62 -20.88
CA ASP A 575 13.97 -41.14 -19.56
C ASP A 575 14.11 -40.01 -18.55
N PHE A 576 13.47 -40.17 -17.39
CA PHE A 576 13.61 -39.30 -16.23
C PHE A 576 14.15 -40.09 -15.04
N ARG A 577 14.98 -39.43 -14.24
CA ARG A 577 15.53 -39.98 -13.00
C ARG A 577 15.16 -39.09 -11.82
N GLY A 578 14.67 -39.69 -10.74
CA GLY A 578 14.48 -39.02 -9.46
C GLY A 578 15.78 -38.46 -8.89
N VAL A 579 15.75 -37.17 -8.52
CA VAL A 579 16.85 -36.43 -7.88
C VAL A 579 16.48 -35.91 -6.49
N TYR A 580 15.18 -35.86 -6.17
CA TYR A 580 14.65 -35.51 -4.85
C TYR A 580 13.31 -36.25 -4.62
N GLY A 581 13.03 -36.65 -3.37
CA GLY A 581 11.79 -37.32 -2.97
C GLY A 581 11.55 -38.72 -3.55
N SER A 582 12.29 -39.12 -4.58
CA SER A 582 12.16 -40.40 -5.26
C SER A 582 13.49 -40.83 -5.90
N SER A 583 13.71 -42.14 -5.98
CA SER A 583 14.80 -42.75 -6.77
C SER A 583 14.30 -43.40 -8.05
N ALA A 584 13.04 -43.18 -8.42
CA ALA A 584 12.41 -43.81 -9.56
C ALA A 584 13.13 -43.48 -10.89
N ARG A 585 13.06 -44.42 -11.82
CA ARG A 585 13.39 -44.22 -13.23
C ARG A 585 12.13 -44.50 -14.02
N VAL A 586 11.68 -43.48 -14.73
CA VAL A 586 10.42 -43.52 -15.49
C VAL A 586 10.68 -42.96 -16.87
N THR A 587 9.94 -43.42 -17.86
CA THR A 587 10.08 -42.97 -19.24
C THR A 587 8.76 -42.34 -19.65
N SER A 588 8.80 -41.17 -20.27
CA SER A 588 7.57 -40.54 -20.77
C SER A 588 6.94 -41.36 -21.90
N GLY A 589 5.61 -41.45 -21.90
CA GLY A 589 4.84 -42.16 -22.92
C GLY A 589 4.88 -41.49 -24.29
N GLY A 590 4.27 -42.14 -25.29
CA GLY A 590 4.08 -41.55 -26.63
C GLY A 590 3.17 -40.30 -26.61
N ASP A 591 2.35 -40.18 -25.58
CA ASP A 591 1.51 -39.02 -25.25
C ASP A 591 2.26 -37.89 -24.50
N ARG A 592 3.58 -38.05 -24.31
CA ARG A 592 4.46 -37.14 -23.58
C ARG A 592 4.08 -36.95 -22.11
N LYS A 593 3.50 -37.96 -21.47
CA LYS A 593 3.22 -37.93 -20.03
C LYS A 593 4.13 -38.88 -19.26
N VAL A 594 4.42 -38.54 -18.01
CA VAL A 594 5.14 -39.39 -17.08
C VAL A 594 4.29 -39.65 -15.85
N THR A 595 4.21 -40.91 -15.42
CA THR A 595 3.54 -41.27 -14.17
C THR A 595 4.45 -40.95 -12.99
N VAL A 596 3.99 -40.11 -12.08
CA VAL A 596 4.73 -39.69 -10.88
C VAL A 596 3.93 -40.10 -9.66
N GLU A 597 4.52 -40.93 -8.81
CA GLU A 597 4.02 -41.19 -7.46
C GLU A 597 4.65 -40.18 -6.50
N VAL A 598 3.80 -39.34 -5.90
CA VAL A 598 4.19 -38.29 -4.96
C VAL A 598 3.79 -38.72 -3.55
N PRO A 599 4.74 -38.84 -2.60
CA PRO A 599 4.45 -39.19 -1.21
C PRO A 599 3.48 -38.19 -0.55
N PRO A 600 2.83 -38.56 0.56
CA PRO A 600 2.00 -37.62 1.33
C PRO A 600 2.85 -36.48 1.90
N LEU A 601 2.30 -35.26 1.88
CA LEU A 601 2.92 -34.06 2.43
C LEU A 601 4.39 -33.87 2.02
N SER A 602 4.70 -34.07 0.73
CA SER A 602 6.07 -33.95 0.23
C SER A 602 6.14 -33.68 -1.28
N ALA A 603 7.36 -33.51 -1.79
CA ALA A 603 7.71 -33.24 -3.17
C ALA A 603 8.57 -34.34 -3.80
N VAL A 604 8.43 -34.50 -5.12
CA VAL A 604 9.31 -35.31 -5.98
C VAL A 604 9.88 -34.43 -7.09
N VAL A 605 11.17 -34.60 -7.38
CA VAL A 605 11.83 -33.96 -8.53
C VAL A 605 12.44 -35.02 -9.44
N LEU A 606 12.02 -35.03 -10.70
CA LEU A 606 12.53 -35.90 -11.74
C LEU A 606 13.32 -35.08 -12.77
N LYS A 607 14.53 -35.52 -13.13
CA LYS A 607 15.38 -34.87 -14.12
C LYS A 607 15.39 -35.67 -15.43
N ALA A 608 15.17 -35.00 -16.57
CA ALA A 608 15.32 -35.61 -17.89
C ALA A 608 16.77 -36.06 -18.15
N ALA A 609 16.94 -37.22 -18.77
CA ALA A 609 18.24 -37.82 -19.03
C ALA A 609 19.04 -37.08 -20.12
N LYS A 610 18.36 -36.34 -21.01
CA LYS A 610 18.95 -35.62 -22.14
C LYS A 610 18.28 -34.25 -22.33
N PRO A 611 18.96 -33.30 -23.01
CA PRO A 611 18.34 -32.06 -23.46
C PRO A 611 17.10 -32.31 -24.34
N LEU A 612 16.20 -31.33 -24.37
CA LEU A 612 15.09 -31.28 -25.31
C LEU A 612 15.59 -31.31 -26.76
N SER A 613 14.86 -32.05 -27.61
CA SER A 613 15.11 -32.05 -29.05
C SER A 613 14.87 -30.66 -29.65
N PRO A 614 15.59 -30.27 -30.71
CA PRO A 614 15.31 -28.99 -31.38
C PRO A 614 13.86 -28.88 -31.85
N PRO A 615 13.25 -27.67 -31.80
CA PRO A 615 11.90 -27.43 -32.29
C PRO A 615 11.73 -27.81 -33.76
N ALA A 616 10.65 -28.55 -34.06
CA ALA A 616 10.38 -29.06 -35.41
C ALA A 616 9.88 -27.98 -36.38
N ALA A 617 9.09 -27.03 -35.89
CA ALA A 617 8.56 -25.90 -36.67
C ALA A 617 9.22 -24.59 -36.24
N GLU A 618 9.39 -23.66 -37.17
CA GLU A 618 9.82 -22.29 -36.85
C GLU A 618 8.77 -21.57 -36.00
N PRO A 619 9.18 -20.66 -35.10
CA PRO A 619 8.23 -19.88 -34.33
C PRO A 619 7.59 -18.79 -35.19
N SER A 620 6.31 -18.51 -34.96
CA SER A 620 5.61 -17.32 -35.44
C SER A 620 5.01 -16.58 -34.25
N VAL A 621 4.79 -15.27 -34.39
CA VAL A 621 4.19 -14.45 -33.32
C VAL A 621 3.21 -13.43 -33.90
N SER A 622 2.12 -13.20 -33.18
CA SER A 622 1.22 -12.07 -33.39
C SER A 622 1.07 -11.29 -32.09
N VAL A 623 0.93 -9.96 -32.19
CA VAL A 623 0.80 -9.07 -31.02
C VAL A 623 -0.63 -8.56 -30.93
N ARG A 624 -1.21 -8.63 -29.74
CA ARG A 624 -2.50 -8.03 -29.39
C ARG A 624 -2.22 -6.81 -28.51
N PRO A 625 -2.37 -5.59 -29.04
CA PRO A 625 -2.22 -4.37 -28.26
C PRO A 625 -3.44 -4.19 -27.33
N PRO A 626 -3.37 -3.27 -26.35
CA PRO A 626 -4.55 -2.90 -25.59
C PRO A 626 -5.62 -2.26 -26.47
N ALA A 627 -6.85 -2.23 -25.97
CA ALA A 627 -7.98 -1.61 -26.66
C ALA A 627 -7.69 -0.13 -26.99
N ALA A 628 -8.31 0.39 -28.05
CA ALA A 628 -8.21 1.80 -28.37
C ALA A 628 -8.82 2.65 -27.25
N GLY A 629 -8.13 3.72 -26.85
CA GLY A 629 -8.54 4.55 -25.73
C GLY A 629 -8.07 4.05 -24.36
N ALA A 630 -7.06 3.18 -24.29
CA ALA A 630 -6.55 2.67 -23.02
C ALA A 630 -5.79 3.73 -22.20
N THR A 631 -5.86 3.63 -20.88
CA THR A 631 -5.24 4.55 -19.90
C THR A 631 -4.75 3.76 -18.68
N GLY A 632 -3.73 4.26 -17.96
CA GLY A 632 -3.19 3.58 -16.78
C GLY A 632 -2.42 2.31 -17.13
N ASP A 633 -2.54 1.28 -16.31
CA ASP A 633 -1.89 -0.01 -16.56
C ASP A 633 -2.62 -0.79 -17.65
N VAL A 634 -1.88 -1.16 -18.69
CA VAL A 634 -2.40 -1.85 -19.87
C VAL A 634 -1.66 -3.16 -20.12
N GLU A 635 -2.40 -4.20 -20.51
CA GLU A 635 -1.83 -5.50 -20.87
C GLU A 635 -1.56 -5.60 -22.37
N ILE A 636 -0.39 -6.13 -22.71
CA ILE A 636 0.00 -6.51 -24.06
C ILE A 636 0.16 -8.02 -24.07
N SER A 637 -0.42 -8.69 -25.07
CA SER A 637 -0.26 -10.15 -25.21
C SER A 637 0.27 -10.54 -26.57
N ALA A 638 0.92 -11.70 -26.63
CA ALA A 638 1.38 -12.31 -27.85
C ALA A 638 0.86 -13.75 -27.98
N ALA A 639 0.39 -14.10 -29.18
CA ALA A 639 0.09 -15.49 -29.53
C ALA A 639 1.27 -16.04 -30.33
N VAL A 640 1.80 -17.18 -29.90
CA VAL A 640 2.96 -17.85 -30.50
C VAL A 640 2.54 -19.21 -31.03
N GLU A 641 2.91 -19.51 -32.26
CA GLU A 641 2.78 -20.85 -32.85
C GLU A 641 4.16 -21.39 -33.24
N GLY A 642 4.33 -22.71 -33.23
CA GLY A 642 5.62 -23.33 -33.51
C GLY A 642 6.69 -23.03 -32.45
N GLY A 643 7.94 -23.31 -32.77
CA GLY A 643 9.03 -23.24 -31.81
C GLY A 643 8.91 -24.25 -30.66
N GLN A 644 9.74 -24.08 -29.63
CA GLN A 644 9.74 -24.84 -28.38
C GLN A 644 10.58 -24.11 -27.35
N LEU A 645 10.11 -24.07 -26.09
CA LEU A 645 10.72 -23.31 -24.99
C LEU A 645 10.91 -21.85 -25.44
N ASN A 646 9.80 -21.26 -25.88
CA ASN A 646 9.78 -19.96 -26.53
C ASN A 646 9.85 -18.85 -25.48
N ARG A 647 10.59 -17.79 -25.78
CA ARG A 647 10.59 -16.54 -25.02
C ARG A 647 10.15 -15.39 -25.90
N VAL A 648 9.20 -14.59 -25.45
CA VAL A 648 8.71 -13.40 -26.15
C VAL A 648 9.22 -12.16 -25.45
N VAL A 649 9.98 -11.33 -26.17
CA VAL A 649 10.46 -10.01 -25.70
C VAL A 649 9.55 -8.93 -26.26
N PHE A 650 9.04 -8.06 -25.39
CA PHE A 650 8.13 -6.97 -25.74
C PHE A 650 8.82 -5.61 -25.71
N ALA A 651 8.40 -4.71 -26.60
CA ALA A 651 8.80 -3.32 -26.60
C ALA A 651 7.63 -2.42 -27.01
N ALA A 652 7.63 -1.19 -26.50
CA ALA A 652 6.62 -0.19 -26.78
C ALA A 652 7.20 1.18 -27.13
N GLN A 653 6.42 1.97 -27.85
CA GLN A 653 6.66 3.38 -28.14
C GLN A 653 5.36 4.16 -27.89
N VAL A 654 5.48 5.24 -27.12
CA VAL A 654 4.40 6.20 -26.87
C VAL A 654 4.64 7.45 -27.71
N GLY A 655 3.68 7.82 -28.55
CA GLY A 655 3.79 8.94 -29.48
C GLY A 655 4.97 8.75 -30.45
N ASN A 656 5.87 9.74 -30.51
CA ASN A 656 7.12 9.67 -31.28
C ASN A 656 8.36 9.56 -30.39
N GLY A 657 8.18 9.15 -29.12
CA GLY A 657 9.27 8.92 -28.18
C GLY A 657 10.16 7.73 -28.55
N PRO A 658 11.20 7.45 -27.74
CA PRO A 658 12.06 6.28 -27.95
C PRO A 658 11.28 4.97 -27.73
N TRP A 659 11.68 3.93 -28.45
CA TRP A 659 11.24 2.57 -28.14
C TRP A 659 11.87 2.11 -26.82
N LYS A 660 11.05 1.57 -25.93
CA LYS A 660 11.48 0.98 -24.65
C LYS A 660 11.14 -0.51 -24.63
N THR A 661 12.07 -1.33 -24.17
CA THR A 661 11.77 -2.73 -23.85
C THR A 661 10.84 -2.75 -22.64
N LEU A 662 9.80 -3.57 -22.70
CA LEU A 662 8.88 -3.78 -21.57
C LEU A 662 9.26 -5.00 -20.74
N GLY A 663 10.04 -5.93 -21.30
CA GLY A 663 10.50 -7.15 -20.65
C GLY A 663 10.21 -8.39 -21.48
N SER A 664 10.32 -9.58 -20.87
CA SER A 664 10.10 -10.85 -21.58
C SER A 664 9.32 -11.88 -20.79
N ALA A 665 8.40 -12.58 -21.46
CA ALA A 665 7.71 -13.75 -20.95
C ALA A 665 8.27 -15.03 -21.59
N ASP A 666 8.52 -16.06 -20.81
CA ASP A 666 9.20 -17.30 -21.25
C ASP A 666 8.34 -18.56 -21.23
N HIS A 667 7.06 -18.39 -20.91
CA HIS A 667 6.03 -19.40 -21.01
C HIS A 667 4.68 -18.73 -21.34
N ALA A 668 3.72 -19.52 -21.80
CA ALA A 668 2.38 -19.04 -22.08
C ALA A 668 1.56 -18.92 -20.77
N PRO A 669 0.68 -17.91 -20.63
CA PRO A 669 0.36 -16.88 -21.62
C PRO A 669 1.47 -15.81 -21.75
N TYR A 670 1.91 -15.52 -22.99
CA TYR A 670 2.93 -14.51 -23.23
C TYR A 670 2.31 -13.12 -23.12
N LYS A 671 2.54 -12.48 -21.97
CA LYS A 671 2.00 -11.15 -21.64
C LYS A 671 3.06 -10.25 -21.02
N VAL A 672 2.80 -8.95 -21.01
CA VAL A 672 3.51 -7.94 -20.22
C VAL A 672 2.57 -6.79 -19.90
N THR A 673 2.84 -6.07 -18.80
CA THR A 673 2.11 -4.86 -18.41
C THR A 673 2.91 -3.61 -18.80
N GLN A 674 2.23 -2.55 -19.22
CA GLN A 674 2.80 -1.22 -19.40
C GLN A 674 1.99 -0.20 -18.61
N HIS A 675 2.64 0.66 -17.83
CA HIS A 675 2.00 1.85 -17.26
C HIS A 675 1.96 3.01 -18.27
N LEU A 676 0.78 3.60 -18.49
CA LEU A 676 0.58 4.82 -19.26
C LEU A 676 0.29 6.01 -18.32
N PRO A 677 1.24 6.93 -18.11
CA PRO A 677 1.06 8.02 -17.16
C PRO A 677 -0.04 8.98 -17.63
N GLY A 678 -0.67 9.69 -16.69
CA GLY A 678 -1.75 10.65 -16.98
C GLY A 678 -1.35 11.82 -17.89
N THR A 679 -0.04 12.02 -18.10
CA THR A 679 0.51 13.01 -19.03
C THR A 679 0.37 12.61 -20.50
N VAL A 680 0.10 11.33 -20.79
CA VAL A 680 -0.14 10.83 -22.16
C VAL A 680 -1.50 11.34 -22.63
N GLN A 681 -1.49 12.17 -23.69
CA GLN A 681 -2.71 12.77 -24.25
C GLN A 681 -3.55 11.73 -25.01
N ALA A 682 -4.88 11.90 -24.97
CA ALA A 682 -5.78 11.08 -25.76
C ALA A 682 -5.46 11.13 -27.26
N GLY A 683 -5.62 9.99 -27.94
CA GLY A 683 -5.28 9.85 -29.35
C GLY A 683 -3.79 9.69 -29.63
N THR A 684 -2.91 9.80 -28.62
CA THR A 684 -1.47 9.49 -28.77
C THR A 684 -1.30 8.06 -29.28
N ALA A 685 -0.54 7.90 -30.36
CA ALA A 685 -0.26 6.57 -30.92
C ALA A 685 0.55 5.73 -29.93
N LEU A 686 0.08 4.50 -29.68
CA LEU A 686 0.78 3.48 -28.91
C LEU A 686 1.20 2.38 -29.87
N ARG A 687 2.51 2.15 -30.02
CA ARG A 687 3.06 1.15 -30.93
C ARG A 687 3.78 0.08 -30.14
N TYR A 688 3.56 -1.18 -30.53
CA TYR A 688 4.09 -2.34 -29.84
C TYR A 688 4.85 -3.24 -30.79
N LYS A 689 5.87 -3.90 -30.27
CA LYS A 689 6.61 -4.96 -30.94
C LYS A 689 6.81 -6.12 -29.99
N ALA A 690 6.61 -7.34 -30.48
CA ALA A 690 7.02 -8.56 -29.78
C ALA A 690 7.91 -9.40 -30.68
N VAL A 691 8.93 -10.02 -30.08
CA VAL A 691 9.85 -10.92 -30.77
C VAL A 691 9.92 -12.23 -30.00
N VAL A 692 9.50 -13.31 -30.64
CA VAL A 692 9.67 -14.66 -30.10
C VAL A 692 11.08 -15.16 -30.43
N VAL A 693 11.70 -15.84 -29.47
CA VAL A 693 12.98 -16.56 -29.59
C VAL A 693 12.75 -17.99 -29.14
N ASP A 694 12.97 -18.97 -30.01
CA ASP A 694 12.88 -20.37 -29.62
C ASP A 694 14.20 -20.91 -29.03
N SER A 695 14.17 -22.14 -28.50
CA SER A 695 15.38 -22.78 -27.96
C SER A 695 16.50 -23.00 -28.98
N SER A 696 16.25 -22.95 -30.29
CA SER A 696 17.29 -22.99 -31.33
C SER A 696 17.85 -21.60 -31.68
N GLY A 697 17.33 -20.53 -31.07
CA GLY A 697 17.71 -19.15 -31.34
C GLY A 697 17.06 -18.57 -32.60
N ARG A 698 16.05 -19.23 -33.17
CA ARG A 698 15.28 -18.68 -34.30
C ARG A 698 14.33 -17.62 -33.78
N THR A 699 14.13 -16.58 -34.57
CA THR A 699 13.33 -15.42 -34.18
C THR A 699 12.22 -15.12 -35.17
N ALA A 700 11.08 -14.68 -34.67
CA ALA A 700 10.05 -14.02 -35.46
C ALA A 700 9.53 -12.79 -34.71
N GLY A 701 9.22 -11.72 -35.43
CA GLY A 701 8.74 -10.46 -34.87
C GLY A 701 7.42 -10.02 -35.48
N ALA A 702 6.58 -9.41 -34.65
CA ALA A 702 5.36 -8.75 -35.09
C ALA A 702 5.17 -7.41 -34.39
N THR A 703 4.40 -6.53 -35.02
CA THR A 703 4.08 -5.20 -34.50
C THR A 703 2.58 -4.97 -34.46
N ALA A 704 2.13 -4.14 -33.53
CA ALA A 704 0.75 -3.70 -33.43
C ALA A 704 0.68 -2.21 -33.06
N THR A 705 -0.47 -1.59 -33.25
CA THR A 705 -0.70 -0.17 -32.93
C THR A 705 -2.11 0.04 -32.40
N THR A 706 -2.26 0.96 -31.47
CA THR A 706 -3.52 1.42 -30.88
C THR A 706 -3.36 2.89 -30.44
N THR A 707 -4.32 3.44 -29.69
CA THR A 707 -4.30 4.84 -29.21
C THR A 707 -4.56 4.93 -27.72
N ALA A 708 -3.92 5.90 -27.06
CA ALA A 708 -4.20 6.24 -25.67
C ALA A 708 -5.56 6.92 -25.53
N GLY A 709 -6.21 6.74 -24.38
CA GLY A 709 -7.46 7.41 -24.01
C GLY A 709 -7.24 8.70 -23.23
N GLN A 710 -8.34 9.41 -22.98
CA GLN A 710 -8.34 10.52 -22.04
C GLN A 710 -8.64 9.96 -20.65
N ARG A 711 -7.70 10.12 -19.70
CA ARG A 711 -8.06 9.96 -18.30
C ARG A 711 -8.98 11.13 -17.92
N PRO A 712 -10.20 10.90 -17.41
CA PRO A 712 -11.04 11.99 -16.94
C PRO A 712 -10.28 12.78 -15.88
N ALA A 713 -10.32 14.12 -15.97
CA ALA A 713 -9.80 14.94 -14.88
C ALA A 713 -10.60 14.60 -13.61
N PRO A 714 -9.96 14.45 -12.44
CA PRO A 714 -10.69 14.37 -11.19
C PRO A 714 -11.60 15.60 -11.10
N GLY A 715 -12.90 15.39 -10.92
CA GLY A 715 -13.81 16.51 -10.63
C GLY A 715 -13.46 17.12 -9.28
N LYS A 716 -13.73 18.42 -9.09
CA LYS A 716 -13.65 19.02 -7.75
C LYS A 716 -14.52 18.20 -6.79
N PRO A 717 -14.08 17.93 -5.56
CA PRO A 717 -14.90 17.25 -4.58
C PRO A 717 -16.17 18.07 -4.36
N THR A 718 -17.30 17.51 -4.74
CA THR A 718 -18.62 18.00 -4.35
C THR A 718 -19.10 17.05 -3.28
N ALA A 719 -20.02 17.50 -2.41
CA ALA A 719 -20.78 16.54 -1.63
C ALA A 719 -21.45 15.68 -2.69
N LYS A 720 -20.98 14.44 -2.86
CA LYS A 720 -21.28 13.62 -4.04
C LYS A 720 -22.75 13.25 -3.98
N ARG A 721 -23.57 14.14 -4.50
CA ARG A 721 -24.98 13.93 -4.77
C ARG A 721 -25.04 13.16 -6.07
N HIS A 722 -24.60 11.90 -6.03
CA HIS A 722 -24.67 11.00 -7.18
C HIS A 722 -26.09 10.49 -7.38
N TYR A 723 -26.82 10.40 -6.27
CA TYR A 723 -28.19 9.94 -6.24
C TYR A 723 -29.09 10.99 -5.62
N ALA A 724 -30.29 11.10 -6.17
CA ALA A 724 -31.42 11.69 -5.50
C ALA A 724 -32.17 10.58 -4.75
N VAL A 725 -32.23 10.67 -3.43
CA VAL A 725 -32.88 9.68 -2.56
C VAL A 725 -34.23 10.22 -2.09
N VAL A 726 -35.30 9.47 -2.33
CA VAL A 726 -36.66 9.82 -1.91
C VAL A 726 -37.13 8.79 -0.91
N HIS A 727 -37.27 9.24 0.33
CA HIS A 727 -37.91 8.48 1.40
C HIS A 727 -39.42 8.71 1.36
N HIS A 728 -40.19 7.63 1.47
CA HIS A 728 -41.63 7.66 1.44
C HIS A 728 -42.22 6.85 2.59
N ARG A 729 -42.96 7.53 3.47
CA ARG A 729 -43.66 6.91 4.60
C ARG A 729 -45.14 6.74 4.27
N ARG A 730 -45.63 5.51 4.46
CA ARG A 730 -47.05 5.19 4.33
C ARG A 730 -47.67 4.85 5.67
N ALA A 731 -48.89 5.33 5.89
CA ALA A 731 -49.59 5.14 7.15
C ALA A 731 -50.02 3.68 7.36
N ASP A 732 -50.20 2.92 6.27
CA ASP A 732 -50.56 1.50 6.29
C ASP A 732 -49.36 0.55 6.35
N GLY A 733 -48.13 1.06 6.17
CA GLY A 733 -46.91 0.26 6.15
C GLY A 733 -46.76 -0.69 4.94
N ASP A 734 -47.65 -0.58 3.94
CA ASP A 734 -47.59 -1.37 2.71
C ASP A 734 -46.77 -0.65 1.63
N TYR A 735 -45.55 -1.12 1.40
CA TYR A 735 -44.60 -0.53 0.45
C TYR A 735 -44.43 -1.34 -0.83
N ASP A 736 -45.09 -2.50 -0.95
CA ASP A 736 -44.87 -3.40 -2.09
C ASP A 736 -45.43 -2.76 -3.37
N GLY A 737 -44.73 -2.85 -4.50
CA GLY A 737 -45.19 -2.22 -5.75
C GLY A 737 -45.10 -0.69 -5.80
N LEU A 738 -44.36 -0.08 -4.87
CA LEU A 738 -43.99 1.34 -4.96
C LEU A 738 -42.93 1.60 -6.03
N LEU A 739 -43.13 2.68 -6.79
CA LEU A 739 -42.27 3.14 -7.87
C LEU A 739 -42.12 4.67 -7.80
N LEU A 740 -40.89 5.16 -7.84
CA LEU A 740 -40.58 6.57 -8.06
C LEU A 740 -40.53 6.84 -9.56
N ARG A 741 -41.14 7.95 -10.01
CA ARG A 741 -41.06 8.43 -11.40
C ARG A 741 -40.69 9.90 -11.43
N THR A 742 -39.67 10.28 -12.19
CA THR A 742 -39.30 11.68 -12.41
C THR A 742 -39.97 12.28 -13.64
N ALA A 743 -40.01 13.62 -13.71
CA ALA A 743 -40.55 14.36 -14.84
C ALA A 743 -39.85 14.07 -16.19
N ASP A 744 -38.58 13.65 -16.15
CA ASP A 744 -37.82 13.22 -17.35
C ASP A 744 -38.09 11.77 -17.78
N GLY A 745 -38.98 11.06 -17.07
CA GLY A 745 -39.40 9.69 -17.37
C GLY A 745 -38.56 8.60 -16.70
N THR A 746 -37.51 8.95 -15.95
CA THR A 746 -36.72 7.99 -15.17
C THR A 746 -37.59 7.35 -14.08
N THR A 747 -37.41 6.04 -13.86
CA THR A 747 -38.14 5.31 -12.82
C THR A 747 -37.20 4.55 -11.91
N ALA A 748 -37.50 4.49 -10.61
CA ALA A 748 -36.77 3.68 -9.65
C ALA A 748 -37.72 2.91 -8.72
N PRO A 749 -37.52 1.60 -8.52
CA PRO A 749 -38.26 0.87 -7.50
C PRO A 749 -37.83 1.33 -6.10
N PHE A 750 -38.76 1.28 -5.16
CA PHE A 750 -38.43 1.40 -3.75
C PHE A 750 -37.81 0.08 -3.27
N ALA A 751 -36.48 0.05 -3.16
CA ALA A 751 -35.70 -1.18 -2.95
C ALA A 751 -35.16 -1.31 -1.53
N GLY A 752 -35.22 -0.28 -0.69
CA GLY A 752 -34.74 -0.31 0.69
C GLY A 752 -35.79 0.18 1.69
N ARG A 753 -35.54 -0.12 2.97
CA ARG A 753 -36.31 0.41 4.10
C ARG A 753 -35.37 0.94 5.17
N ASP A 754 -35.77 2.03 5.79
CA ASP A 754 -35.11 2.61 6.96
C ASP A 754 -36.12 2.87 8.09
N ALA A 755 -35.73 3.61 9.13
CA ALA A 755 -36.62 3.90 10.25
C ALA A 755 -37.80 4.83 9.89
N TYR A 756 -37.72 5.58 8.78
CA TYR A 756 -38.78 6.46 8.32
C TYR A 756 -39.80 5.74 7.41
N GLY A 757 -39.33 4.92 6.48
CA GLY A 757 -40.19 4.25 5.51
C GLY A 757 -39.42 3.50 4.43
N ALA A 758 -40.02 3.34 3.25
CA ALA A 758 -39.31 2.80 2.10
C ALA A 758 -38.59 3.94 1.37
N PHE A 759 -37.45 3.64 0.74
CA PHE A 759 -36.74 4.62 -0.07
C PHE A 759 -36.40 4.10 -1.47
N ALA A 760 -36.36 5.04 -2.42
CA ALA A 760 -35.89 4.85 -3.78
C ALA A 760 -34.76 5.84 -4.06
N TRP A 761 -33.86 5.48 -4.97
CA TRP A 761 -32.80 6.36 -5.43
C TRP A 761 -32.77 6.40 -6.95
N ILE A 762 -32.39 7.55 -7.51
CA ILE A 762 -32.21 7.76 -8.94
C ILE A 762 -30.90 8.49 -9.17
N THR A 763 -30.26 8.26 -10.31
CA THR A 763 -29.13 9.07 -10.76
C THR A 763 -29.66 10.22 -11.60
N PRO A 764 -29.53 11.49 -11.16
CA PRO A 764 -30.05 12.62 -11.91
C PRO A 764 -29.26 12.84 -13.21
N GLY A 765 -29.92 13.36 -14.25
CA GLY A 765 -29.24 13.75 -15.48
C GLY A 765 -28.19 14.85 -15.25
N THR A 766 -27.15 14.87 -16.07
CA THR A 766 -26.04 15.83 -15.96
C THR A 766 -26.54 17.27 -15.95
N GLY A 767 -26.22 18.04 -14.90
CA GLY A 767 -26.64 19.44 -14.77
C GLY A 767 -28.07 19.66 -14.24
N ALA A 768 -28.76 18.62 -13.77
CA ALA A 768 -30.07 18.75 -13.14
C ALA A 768 -29.99 19.58 -11.85
N ARG A 769 -30.65 20.75 -11.85
CA ARG A 769 -30.77 21.61 -10.66
C ARG A 769 -32.03 21.32 -9.86
N THR A 770 -33.14 21.01 -10.51
CA THR A 770 -34.42 20.72 -9.85
C THR A 770 -34.96 19.40 -10.37
N ILE A 771 -35.41 18.53 -9.48
CA ILE A 771 -35.96 17.22 -9.81
C ILE A 771 -37.45 17.24 -9.45
N GLY A 772 -38.30 17.16 -10.48
CA GLY A 772 -39.72 16.88 -10.33
C GLY A 772 -39.98 15.37 -10.30
N PHE A 773 -40.83 14.90 -9.39
CA PHE A 773 -41.13 13.49 -9.19
C PHE A 773 -42.54 13.17 -8.66
N THR A 774 -42.98 11.95 -8.91
CA THR A 774 -44.20 11.33 -8.39
C THR A 774 -43.85 9.98 -7.75
N VAL A 775 -44.55 9.60 -6.69
CA VAL A 775 -44.51 8.25 -6.13
C VAL A 775 -45.77 7.54 -6.61
N GLU A 776 -45.65 6.33 -7.12
CA GLU A 776 -46.74 5.49 -7.65
C GLU A 776 -46.80 4.18 -6.87
N LYS A 777 -47.99 3.68 -6.57
CA LYS A 777 -48.27 2.34 -6.02
C LYS A 777 -49.07 1.56 -7.06
N ASP A 778 -48.53 0.46 -7.55
CA ASP A 778 -49.21 -0.41 -8.54
C ASP A 778 -49.73 0.36 -9.78
N GLY A 779 -49.00 1.41 -10.19
CA GLY A 779 -49.33 2.28 -11.33
C GLY A 779 -50.30 3.43 -11.04
N ALA A 780 -50.76 3.61 -9.80
CA ALA A 780 -51.57 4.74 -9.36
C ALA A 780 -50.74 5.73 -8.51
N ALA A 781 -50.94 7.05 -8.70
CA ALA A 781 -50.19 8.06 -7.97
C ALA A 781 -50.51 8.05 -6.46
N ASP A 782 -49.46 8.02 -5.63
CA ASP A 782 -49.49 8.11 -4.17
C ASP A 782 -49.21 9.55 -3.70
N GLY A 783 -50.17 10.42 -4.04
CA GLY A 783 -50.10 11.86 -3.83
C GLY A 783 -49.78 12.66 -5.10
N PRO A 784 -49.71 14.01 -4.98
CA PRO A 784 -49.46 14.90 -6.12
C PRO A 784 -47.99 14.87 -6.56
N GLU A 785 -47.70 15.48 -7.72
CA GLU A 785 -46.34 15.74 -8.17
C GLU A 785 -45.59 16.68 -7.20
N ARG A 786 -44.32 16.39 -6.98
CA ARG A 786 -43.43 17.05 -6.02
C ARG A 786 -42.17 17.50 -6.73
N ALA A 787 -41.43 18.45 -6.16
CA ALA A 787 -40.12 18.85 -6.67
C ALA A 787 -39.18 19.29 -5.55
N PHE A 788 -37.88 19.16 -5.78
CA PHE A 788 -36.84 19.69 -4.88
C PHE A 788 -35.62 20.18 -5.67
N ASP A 789 -34.86 21.11 -5.06
CA ASP A 789 -33.61 21.63 -5.62
C ASP A 789 -32.47 20.65 -5.26
N PHE A 790 -32.00 19.92 -6.28
CA PHE A 790 -30.94 18.93 -6.16
C PHE A 790 -29.57 19.57 -5.83
N ALA A 791 -29.36 20.81 -6.28
CA ALA A 791 -28.18 21.57 -5.92
C ALA A 791 -28.23 22.03 -4.46
N ALA A 792 -29.41 22.09 -3.84
CA ALA A 792 -29.59 22.41 -2.41
C ALA A 792 -29.62 21.17 -1.49
N THR A 793 -30.33 20.09 -1.86
CA THR A 793 -30.32 18.78 -1.17
C THR A 793 -30.38 17.60 -2.14
N SER A 794 -29.74 16.46 -1.84
CA SER A 794 -29.87 15.21 -2.60
C SER A 794 -30.90 14.25 -2.04
N GLU A 795 -31.53 14.57 -0.92
CA GLU A 795 -32.33 13.62 -0.18
C GLU A 795 -33.55 14.30 0.42
N VAL A 796 -34.71 13.65 0.28
CA VAL A 796 -35.99 14.21 0.69
C VAL A 796 -36.93 13.18 1.30
N TRP A 797 -37.80 13.65 2.20
CA TRP A 797 -38.80 12.82 2.89
C TRP A 797 -40.22 13.25 2.50
N THR A 798 -41.04 12.26 2.18
CA THR A 798 -42.42 12.45 1.72
C THR A 798 -43.38 11.49 2.43
N GLU A 799 -44.66 11.84 2.45
CA GLU A 799 -45.70 11.02 3.07
C GLU A 799 -46.83 10.71 2.07
N GLN A 800 -47.46 9.56 2.29
CA GLN A 800 -48.63 9.10 1.54
C GLN A 800 -49.67 10.22 1.38
N ASN A 801 -50.16 10.42 0.15
CA ASN A 801 -51.16 11.46 -0.18
C ASN A 801 -50.78 12.92 0.17
N SER A 802 -49.52 13.23 0.48
CA SER A 802 -49.09 14.59 0.86
C SER A 802 -48.30 15.30 -0.24
N ALA A 803 -48.50 16.61 -0.40
CA ALA A 803 -47.69 17.46 -1.29
C ALA A 803 -46.37 17.92 -0.64
N ALA A 804 -46.20 17.71 0.67
CA ALA A 804 -45.04 18.19 1.40
C ALA A 804 -43.79 17.39 1.02
N VAL A 805 -42.69 18.11 0.79
CA VAL A 805 -41.34 17.58 0.63
C VAL A 805 -40.51 18.18 1.75
N ARG A 806 -39.93 17.34 2.62
CA ARG A 806 -38.95 17.78 3.61
C ARG A 806 -37.56 17.59 3.01
N ASP A 807 -36.75 18.63 3.06
CA ASP A 807 -35.35 18.68 2.62
C ASP A 807 -34.34 18.41 3.74
N ALA A 808 -34.84 18.19 4.96
CA ALA A 808 -34.07 17.81 6.14
C ALA A 808 -34.62 16.53 6.79
N ARG A 809 -33.70 15.73 7.35
CA ARG A 809 -33.98 14.45 8.00
C ARG A 809 -34.87 14.64 9.24
N PRO A 810 -36.04 13.98 9.34
CA PRO A 810 -36.88 14.06 10.53
C PRO A 810 -36.27 13.36 11.74
N GLU A 811 -35.69 14.10 12.69
CA GLU A 811 -35.00 13.55 13.88
C GLU A 811 -35.86 12.58 14.71
N ASP A 812 -37.17 12.84 14.80
CA ASP A 812 -38.12 12.05 15.58
C ASP A 812 -38.40 10.65 15.00
N ALA A 813 -38.09 10.44 13.73
CA ALA A 813 -38.31 9.17 13.05
C ALA A 813 -37.10 8.21 13.14
N TYR A 814 -35.93 8.69 13.54
CA TYR A 814 -34.70 7.88 13.57
C TYR A 814 -34.20 7.72 15.01
N PRO A 815 -34.23 6.50 15.57
CA PRO A 815 -33.61 6.25 16.87
C PRO A 815 -32.08 6.42 16.78
N PRO A 816 -31.40 6.74 17.90
CA PRO A 816 -29.95 6.72 17.96
C PRO A 816 -29.39 5.37 17.51
N GLN A 817 -28.35 5.39 16.68
CA GLN A 817 -27.66 4.19 16.23
C GLN A 817 -26.83 3.57 17.37
N ASP A 818 -26.65 2.25 17.31
CA ASP A 818 -25.79 1.53 18.25
C ASP A 818 -24.32 1.75 17.91
N ALA A 819 -23.63 2.56 18.72
CA ALA A 819 -22.22 2.90 18.51
C ALA A 819 -21.25 1.72 18.75
N ALA A 820 -21.73 0.57 19.25
CA ALA A 820 -20.91 -0.61 19.47
C ALA A 820 -20.73 -1.47 18.19
N LYS A 821 -21.44 -1.17 17.11
CA LYS A 821 -21.35 -1.92 15.85
C LYS A 821 -21.54 -1.03 14.62
N ALA A 822 -20.97 -1.44 13.50
CA ALA A 822 -21.28 -0.89 12.18
C ALA A 822 -22.20 -1.85 11.41
N VAL A 823 -23.17 -1.33 10.67
CA VAL A 823 -24.12 -2.08 9.84
C VAL A 823 -23.96 -1.66 8.38
N LEU A 824 -23.57 -2.61 7.53
CA LEU A 824 -23.39 -2.38 6.10
C LEU A 824 -24.41 -3.19 5.31
N HIS A 825 -25.25 -2.50 4.55
CA HIS A 825 -26.19 -3.10 3.60
C HIS A 825 -25.58 -3.08 2.20
N TYR A 826 -25.53 -4.22 1.51
CA TYR A 826 -24.85 -4.38 0.22
C TYR A 826 -25.80 -4.90 -0.85
N HIS A 827 -26.05 -4.07 -1.87
CA HIS A 827 -26.90 -4.38 -3.01
C HIS A 827 -26.08 -4.65 -4.26
N ARG A 828 -26.39 -5.78 -4.91
CA ARG A 828 -25.85 -6.13 -6.22
C ARG A 828 -26.95 -6.06 -7.28
N PRO A 829 -26.82 -5.18 -8.29
CA PRO A 829 -27.80 -5.07 -9.37
C PRO A 829 -27.96 -6.36 -10.21
N ASP A 830 -26.92 -7.19 -10.27
CA ASP A 830 -26.95 -8.49 -10.97
C ASP A 830 -27.63 -9.61 -10.17
N GLY A 831 -27.85 -9.39 -8.87
CA GLY A 831 -28.42 -10.37 -7.95
C GLY A 831 -27.49 -11.51 -7.54
N ASP A 832 -26.20 -11.51 -7.93
CA ASP A 832 -25.23 -12.56 -7.60
C ASP A 832 -24.51 -12.26 -6.27
N TYR A 833 -25.04 -12.80 -5.18
CA TYR A 833 -24.49 -12.60 -3.83
C TYR A 833 -23.58 -13.74 -3.36
N ASP A 834 -23.42 -14.80 -4.15
CA ASP A 834 -22.78 -16.03 -3.67
C ASP A 834 -21.28 -15.83 -3.45
N GLY A 835 -20.82 -16.04 -2.22
CA GLY A 835 -19.41 -15.99 -1.83
C GLY A 835 -18.85 -14.61 -1.50
N TRP A 836 -19.68 -13.56 -1.54
CA TRP A 836 -19.27 -12.22 -1.11
C TRP A 836 -19.24 -12.11 0.42
N GLY A 837 -18.13 -11.60 0.95
CA GLY A 837 -17.93 -11.34 2.38
C GLY A 837 -17.27 -9.97 2.62
N LEU A 838 -17.23 -9.57 3.89
CA LEU A 838 -16.67 -8.30 4.34
C LEU A 838 -15.36 -8.54 5.10
N HIS A 839 -14.25 -8.03 4.59
CA HIS A 839 -12.97 -8.03 5.30
C HIS A 839 -12.76 -6.68 5.98
N THR A 840 -12.39 -6.67 7.25
CA THR A 840 -12.35 -5.44 8.08
C THR A 840 -11.07 -5.37 8.91
N TRP A 841 -10.59 -4.17 9.26
CA TRP A 841 -9.42 -4.04 10.11
C TRP A 841 -9.53 -2.87 11.08
N THR A 842 -9.24 -1.64 10.65
CA THR A 842 -9.31 -0.43 11.49
C THR A 842 -10.71 -0.30 12.06
N GLY A 843 -10.81 -0.04 13.37
CA GLY A 843 -12.08 0.06 14.10
C GLY A 843 -12.79 -1.27 14.42
N SER A 844 -12.53 -2.34 13.66
CA SER A 844 -13.11 -3.66 13.89
C SER A 844 -12.58 -4.28 15.18
N ALA A 845 -13.47 -4.83 16.01
CA ALA A 845 -13.08 -5.54 17.22
C ALA A 845 -12.40 -6.89 16.90
N ASN A 846 -12.81 -7.55 15.82
CA ASN A 846 -12.33 -8.86 15.41
C ASN A 846 -12.03 -8.86 13.90
N PRO A 847 -10.86 -8.36 13.46
CA PRO A 847 -10.46 -8.41 12.06
C PRO A 847 -10.42 -9.85 11.52
N PRO A 848 -11.09 -10.16 10.39
CA PRO A 848 -10.99 -11.47 9.74
C PRO A 848 -9.64 -11.66 9.02
N GLU A 849 -9.34 -12.89 8.63
CA GLU A 849 -8.26 -13.21 7.68
C GLU A 849 -8.73 -12.95 6.24
N TRP A 850 -7.80 -12.70 5.30
CA TRP A 850 -8.16 -12.37 3.90
C TRP A 850 -9.04 -13.45 3.28
N ASN A 851 -8.65 -14.72 3.41
CA ASN A 851 -9.38 -15.84 2.80
C ASN A 851 -10.62 -16.31 3.59
N ASP A 852 -10.94 -15.64 4.71
CA ASP A 852 -12.10 -15.98 5.57
C ASP A 852 -12.83 -14.70 6.04
N PRO A 853 -13.49 -13.97 5.12
CA PRO A 853 -14.16 -12.71 5.45
C PRO A 853 -15.41 -12.90 6.30
N ILE A 854 -15.84 -11.81 6.96
CA ILE A 854 -17.09 -11.78 7.75
C ILE A 854 -18.27 -12.10 6.82
N PRO A 855 -19.07 -13.16 7.11
CA PRO A 855 -20.25 -13.49 6.31
C PRO A 855 -21.42 -12.54 6.63
N PRO A 856 -22.38 -12.38 5.71
CA PRO A 856 -23.58 -11.58 5.96
C PRO A 856 -24.45 -12.24 7.05
N VAL A 857 -24.98 -11.43 7.99
CA VAL A 857 -25.83 -11.92 9.07
C VAL A 857 -27.29 -12.13 8.63
N ARG A 858 -27.72 -11.42 7.58
CA ARG A 858 -29.06 -11.55 6.98
C ARG A 858 -29.10 -10.96 5.56
N ARG A 859 -30.24 -11.13 4.90
CA ARG A 859 -30.60 -10.45 3.65
C ARG A 859 -31.94 -9.74 3.82
N ASP A 860 -32.05 -8.48 3.42
CA ASP A 860 -33.31 -7.73 3.41
C ASP A 860 -33.71 -7.31 1.99
N SER A 861 -34.68 -6.39 1.86
CA SER A 861 -35.18 -5.93 0.57
C SER A 861 -34.10 -5.24 -0.26
N TYR A 862 -33.07 -4.67 0.38
CA TYR A 862 -31.97 -4.01 -0.29
C TYR A 862 -30.92 -5.01 -0.73
N GLY A 863 -30.48 -5.91 0.15
CA GLY A 863 -29.44 -6.88 -0.19
C GLY A 863 -28.87 -7.61 1.02
N LEU A 864 -27.58 -7.97 0.97
CA LEU A 864 -26.88 -8.58 2.10
C LEU A 864 -26.67 -7.55 3.21
N VAL A 865 -26.71 -8.01 4.46
CA VAL A 865 -26.43 -7.15 5.62
C VAL A 865 -25.31 -7.75 6.45
N PHE A 866 -24.30 -6.93 6.72
CA PHE A 866 -23.17 -7.25 7.58
C PHE A 866 -23.29 -6.44 8.88
N GLU A 867 -22.98 -7.07 10.01
CA GLU A 867 -22.86 -6.39 11.29
C GLU A 867 -21.46 -6.62 11.84
N VAL A 868 -20.72 -5.55 12.09
CA VAL A 868 -19.31 -5.58 12.52
C VAL A 868 -19.19 -5.00 13.92
N PRO A 869 -18.83 -5.80 14.94
CA PRO A 869 -18.53 -5.28 16.27
C PRO A 869 -17.33 -4.33 16.24
N LEU A 870 -17.42 -3.20 16.95
CA LEU A 870 -16.40 -2.16 16.96
C LEU A 870 -15.58 -2.16 18.25
N LYS A 871 -14.33 -1.70 18.16
CA LYS A 871 -13.50 -1.37 19.33
C LYS A 871 -14.12 -0.18 20.09
N ASP A 872 -13.89 -0.10 21.40
CA ASP A 872 -14.36 1.04 22.20
C ASP A 872 -13.81 2.36 21.62
N LYS A 873 -14.71 3.33 21.39
CA LYS A 873 -14.41 4.65 20.78
C LYS A 873 -13.82 4.59 19.37
N ALA A 874 -14.14 3.57 18.57
CA ALA A 874 -13.81 3.58 17.15
C ALA A 874 -14.39 4.83 16.47
N VAL A 875 -13.58 5.53 15.68
CA VAL A 875 -13.98 6.73 14.92
C VAL A 875 -14.31 6.41 13.45
N SER A 876 -13.82 5.27 12.97
CA SER A 876 -14.07 4.76 11.62
C SER A 876 -14.01 3.23 11.59
N LEU A 877 -14.49 2.63 10.51
CA LEU A 877 -14.30 1.22 10.16
C LEU A 877 -13.68 1.12 8.77
N SER A 878 -12.47 0.57 8.65
CA SER A 878 -11.89 0.28 7.34
C SER A 878 -12.24 -1.14 6.91
N TYR A 879 -12.66 -1.30 5.64
CA TYR A 879 -13.15 -2.55 5.11
C TYR A 879 -12.93 -2.71 3.60
N ILE A 880 -13.10 -3.93 3.11
CA ILE A 880 -13.24 -4.25 1.69
C ILE A 880 -14.24 -5.39 1.48
N LEU A 881 -15.12 -5.24 0.49
CA LEU A 881 -16.02 -6.30 0.04
C LEU A 881 -15.33 -7.13 -1.03
N HIS A 882 -15.27 -8.45 -0.83
CA HIS A 882 -14.62 -9.34 -1.78
C HIS A 882 -15.21 -10.76 -1.76
N LYS A 883 -14.96 -11.49 -2.86
CA LYS A 883 -15.26 -12.90 -3.07
C LYS A 883 -13.96 -13.57 -3.53
N LYS A 884 -13.28 -14.28 -2.63
CA LYS A 884 -11.89 -14.73 -2.86
C LYS A 884 -11.02 -13.51 -3.21
N GLU A 885 -10.26 -13.56 -4.31
CA GLU A 885 -9.45 -12.44 -4.79
C GLU A 885 -10.23 -11.38 -5.58
N GLU A 886 -11.51 -11.62 -5.88
CA GLU A 886 -12.35 -10.64 -6.58
C GLU A 886 -12.86 -9.59 -5.59
N LYS A 887 -12.34 -8.36 -5.68
CA LYS A 887 -12.81 -7.22 -4.90
C LYS A 887 -13.98 -6.52 -5.61
N ASP A 888 -14.95 -6.01 -4.87
CA ASP A 888 -16.06 -5.23 -5.44
C ASP A 888 -15.57 -3.91 -6.05
N VAL A 889 -14.69 -3.24 -5.30
CA VAL A 889 -13.93 -2.08 -5.75
C VAL A 889 -12.44 -2.32 -5.47
N PRO A 890 -11.52 -1.81 -6.31
CA PRO A 890 -10.09 -2.12 -6.18
C PRO A 890 -9.40 -1.41 -5.01
N VAL A 891 -10.07 -0.49 -4.33
CA VAL A 891 -9.51 0.34 -3.27
C VAL A 891 -10.03 -0.08 -1.90
N ASP A 892 -9.16 -0.02 -0.90
CA ASP A 892 -9.52 -0.20 0.51
C ASP A 892 -10.47 0.95 0.92
N GLU A 893 -11.63 0.60 1.49
CA GLU A 893 -12.66 1.58 1.87
C GLU A 893 -12.58 1.91 3.37
N ALA A 894 -13.08 3.10 3.73
CA ALA A 894 -13.29 3.49 5.12
C ALA A 894 -14.70 4.06 5.31
N LEU A 895 -15.37 3.61 6.35
CA LEU A 895 -16.61 4.15 6.87
C LEU A 895 -16.28 5.07 8.04
N ASP A 896 -16.37 6.38 7.82
CA ASP A 896 -16.22 7.39 8.87
C ASP A 896 -17.54 7.58 9.62
N PHE A 897 -17.54 7.33 10.93
CA PHE A 897 -18.77 7.38 11.73
C PHE A 897 -19.25 8.81 12.01
N SER A 898 -18.37 9.81 11.92
CA SER A 898 -18.74 11.21 12.04
C SER A 898 -19.49 11.71 10.80
N LEU A 899 -19.18 11.14 9.63
CA LEU A 899 -19.79 11.48 8.35
C LEU A 899 -21.10 10.72 8.10
N TYR A 900 -21.07 9.41 8.27
CA TYR A 900 -22.13 8.52 7.79
C TYR A 900 -22.93 7.85 8.91
N GLY A 901 -22.51 8.02 10.17
CA GLY A 901 -23.00 7.21 11.28
C GLY A 901 -22.57 5.76 11.15
N HIS A 902 -23.24 4.89 11.90
CA HIS A 902 -22.91 3.47 12.07
C HIS A 902 -23.74 2.54 11.17
N GLU A 903 -24.56 3.07 10.25
CA GLU A 903 -25.37 2.26 9.33
C GLU A 903 -25.42 2.89 7.93
N VAL A 904 -25.03 2.12 6.92
CA VAL A 904 -24.88 2.59 5.54
C VAL A 904 -25.32 1.56 4.50
N TRP A 905 -25.70 2.03 3.31
CA TRP A 905 -26.09 1.20 2.17
C TRP A 905 -25.10 1.39 1.01
N ARG A 906 -24.68 0.30 0.38
CA ARG A 906 -23.69 0.27 -0.69
C ARG A 906 -24.19 -0.50 -1.90
N VAL A 907 -24.00 0.09 -3.08
CA VAL A 907 -24.25 -0.55 -4.36
C VAL A 907 -22.93 -1.05 -4.93
N ALA A 908 -22.92 -2.29 -5.41
CA ALA A 908 -21.75 -2.93 -5.97
C ALA A 908 -21.10 -2.15 -7.11
N GLY A 909 -19.78 -2.06 -7.08
CA GLY A 909 -18.93 -1.36 -8.07
C GLY A 909 -18.97 0.17 -8.00
N ASP A 910 -19.83 0.76 -7.16
CA ASP A 910 -19.71 2.15 -6.71
C ASP A 910 -18.86 2.15 -5.44
N SER A 911 -18.17 3.23 -5.06
CA SER A 911 -17.51 3.40 -3.75
C SER A 911 -18.29 4.35 -2.82
N THR A 912 -19.45 4.82 -3.25
CA THR A 912 -20.28 5.80 -2.54
C THR A 912 -21.33 5.11 -1.69
N TYR A 913 -21.56 5.61 -0.46
CA TYR A 913 -22.68 5.18 0.38
C TYR A 913 -23.98 5.88 -0.05
N LEU A 914 -25.07 5.11 -0.10
CA LEU A 914 -26.41 5.65 0.07
C LEU A 914 -26.61 5.76 1.58
N THR A 915 -26.70 6.99 2.10
CA THR A 915 -27.05 7.23 3.49
C THR A 915 -28.27 8.14 3.52
N PRO A 916 -29.15 8.02 4.54
CA PRO A 916 -29.80 9.18 5.12
C PRO A 916 -28.72 10.13 5.63
N SER A 917 -28.13 10.90 4.71
CA SER A 917 -27.00 11.77 4.99
C SER A 917 -27.50 12.84 5.94
N PRO A 918 -26.79 13.09 7.04
CA PRO A 918 -27.21 14.15 7.92
C PRO A 918 -26.68 15.44 7.25
N GLY A 919 -27.54 16.05 6.45
CA GLY A 919 -27.22 17.13 5.52
C GLY A 919 -26.43 18.26 6.18
N GLY A 920 -25.55 18.90 5.40
CA GLY A 920 -24.82 20.08 5.87
C GLY A 920 -25.78 21.13 6.44
N ALA A 921 -25.38 21.78 7.53
CA ALA A 921 -26.32 22.47 8.42
C ALA A 921 -26.98 23.74 7.82
N PHE A 922 -26.48 24.31 6.70
CA PHE A 922 -26.97 25.60 6.15
C PHE A 922 -27.13 25.69 4.63
N GLY A 923 -26.75 24.66 3.86
CA GLY A 923 -26.75 24.73 2.38
C GLY A 923 -25.67 25.65 1.79
N LEU A 924 -25.63 25.74 0.45
CA LEU A 924 -24.60 26.49 -0.31
C LEU A 924 -25.17 27.83 -0.84
N ASP A 925 -25.20 28.88 0.00
CA ASP A 925 -25.79 30.19 -0.34
C ASP A 925 -24.89 31.36 0.08
N LEU A 926 -24.07 31.83 -0.87
CA LEU A 926 -23.17 32.98 -0.69
C LEU A 926 -23.89 34.34 -0.64
N GLY A 927 -25.21 34.37 -0.86
CA GLY A 927 -26.04 35.58 -0.76
C GLY A 927 -26.56 35.84 0.66
N ARG A 928 -26.54 34.82 1.53
CA ARG A 928 -26.84 34.96 2.96
C ARG A 928 -25.58 35.34 3.72
N SER A 929 -25.76 35.85 4.95
CA SER A 929 -24.65 36.08 5.87
C SER A 929 -25.00 35.51 7.23
N GLU A 930 -24.75 34.20 7.38
CA GLU A 930 -25.08 33.44 8.59
C GLU A 930 -23.89 33.35 9.56
N ALA A 931 -22.68 33.70 9.10
CA ALA A 931 -21.50 33.91 9.93
C ALA A 931 -21.27 35.42 10.20
N THR A 932 -20.80 35.76 11.39
CA THR A 932 -20.47 37.15 11.78
C THR A 932 -19.09 37.24 12.40
N TRP A 933 -18.24 38.12 11.90
CA TRP A 933 -16.97 38.51 12.52
C TRP A 933 -17.21 39.57 13.58
N ILE A 934 -16.72 39.35 14.80
CA ILE A 934 -16.81 40.27 15.94
C ILE A 934 -15.42 40.49 16.57
N GLY A 935 -15.15 41.72 16.98
CA GLY A 935 -13.84 42.07 17.57
C GLY A 935 -12.67 41.87 16.61
N ASP A 936 -11.51 41.50 17.16
CA ASP A 936 -10.25 41.48 16.42
C ASP A 936 -10.02 40.16 15.65
N ASP A 937 -10.42 39.02 16.21
CA ASP A 937 -10.13 37.69 15.65
C ASP A 937 -11.23 36.65 15.85
N THR A 938 -12.44 37.06 16.26
CA THR A 938 -13.51 36.13 16.62
C THR A 938 -14.59 36.07 15.55
N VAL A 939 -14.95 34.86 15.13
CA VAL A 939 -16.11 34.60 14.27
C VAL A 939 -17.15 33.82 15.06
N VAL A 940 -18.38 34.31 15.02
CA VAL A 940 -19.54 33.59 15.54
C VAL A 940 -20.37 33.07 14.39
N TRP A 941 -20.73 31.81 14.48
CA TRP A 941 -21.53 31.15 13.47
C TRP A 941 -22.46 30.16 14.18
N ALA A 942 -23.75 30.26 13.92
CA ALA A 942 -24.66 29.18 14.28
C ALA A 942 -24.38 28.07 13.27
N GLY A 943 -23.67 27.00 13.68
CA GLY A 943 -23.41 25.93 12.73
C GLY A 943 -22.58 24.75 13.18
N GLU A 944 -23.25 23.81 13.82
CA GLU A 944 -22.80 22.42 13.92
C GLU A 944 -23.70 21.57 13.04
N GLY A 945 -23.07 20.86 12.11
CA GLY A 945 -23.70 19.88 11.25
C GLY A 945 -22.90 18.60 11.35
N THR A 946 -23.58 17.48 11.45
CA THR A 946 -23.00 16.14 11.24
C THR A 946 -22.22 16.08 9.92
N GLY A 947 -21.08 15.38 9.93
CA GLY A 947 -20.22 15.25 8.77
C GLY A 947 -19.34 16.46 8.42
N VAL A 948 -19.41 17.55 9.20
CA VAL A 948 -18.47 18.67 9.04
C VAL A 948 -17.12 18.29 9.63
N ALA A 949 -16.15 18.05 8.75
CA ALA A 949 -14.77 17.77 9.09
C ALA A 949 -13.99 19.06 9.39
N SER A 950 -14.20 20.15 8.63
CA SER A 950 -13.49 21.43 8.85
C SER A 950 -14.34 22.66 8.58
N GLN A 951 -13.91 23.79 9.16
CA GLN A 951 -14.51 25.11 8.99
C GLN A 951 -13.43 26.16 8.78
N GLN A 952 -13.65 27.06 7.82
CA GLN A 952 -12.66 28.09 7.46
C GLN A 952 -13.34 29.30 6.85
N LEU A 953 -12.64 30.42 6.86
CA LEU A 953 -12.98 31.59 6.07
C LEU A 953 -12.21 31.55 4.76
N VAL A 954 -12.87 31.93 3.67
CA VAL A 954 -12.27 32.03 2.35
C VAL A 954 -12.43 33.44 1.83
N TYR A 955 -11.37 33.99 1.25
CA TYR A 955 -11.39 35.30 0.60
C TYR A 955 -10.59 35.29 -0.71
N VAL A 956 -10.94 36.20 -1.60
CA VAL A 956 -10.20 36.50 -2.83
C VAL A 956 -9.80 37.96 -2.84
N THR A 957 -8.64 38.26 -3.43
CA THR A 957 -8.13 39.64 -3.57
C THR A 957 -8.61 40.30 -4.87
N GLU A 958 -8.98 39.49 -5.87
CA GLU A 958 -9.48 39.93 -7.18
C GLU A 958 -10.55 38.93 -7.69
N GLY A 959 -11.58 39.41 -8.38
CA GLY A 959 -12.67 38.56 -8.88
C GLY A 959 -13.79 38.32 -7.86
N ASP A 960 -14.70 37.39 -8.17
CA ASP A 960 -15.80 36.99 -7.28
C ASP A 960 -15.82 35.47 -7.10
N LEU A 961 -16.29 35.01 -5.93
CA LEU A 961 -16.47 33.59 -5.61
C LEU A 961 -17.90 33.18 -5.94
N THR A 962 -18.06 32.12 -6.74
CA THR A 962 -19.34 31.54 -7.14
C THR A 962 -19.41 30.06 -6.78
N ILE A 963 -20.62 29.51 -6.67
CA ILE A 963 -20.84 28.07 -6.50
C ILE A 963 -21.17 27.46 -7.86
N GLU A 964 -20.37 26.51 -8.30
CA GLU A 964 -20.52 25.79 -9.56
C GLU A 964 -20.59 24.28 -9.27
N ASN A 965 -21.73 23.68 -9.59
CA ASN A 965 -22.00 22.24 -9.37
C ASN A 965 -21.74 21.77 -7.92
N GLY A 966 -21.92 22.65 -6.92
CA GLY A 966 -21.70 22.31 -5.51
C GLY A 966 -20.26 22.47 -5.01
N ALA A 967 -19.37 23.06 -5.82
CA ALA A 967 -18.01 23.45 -5.41
C ALA A 967 -17.80 24.96 -5.61
N LEU A 968 -16.76 25.53 -4.99
CA LEU A 968 -16.37 26.92 -5.27
C LEU A 968 -15.75 27.00 -6.68
N SER A 969 -15.98 28.11 -7.38
CA SER A 969 -15.31 28.39 -8.65
C SER A 969 -13.79 28.49 -8.50
N ASP A 970 -13.33 29.04 -7.37
CA ASP A 970 -11.93 29.14 -6.95
C ASP A 970 -11.81 28.87 -5.44
N GLU A 971 -10.72 28.26 -4.99
CA GLU A 971 -10.54 27.92 -3.57
C GLU A 971 -10.04 29.10 -2.73
N GLY A 972 -9.63 30.21 -3.36
CA GLY A 972 -9.22 31.45 -2.73
C GLY A 972 -8.06 31.29 -1.76
N ARG A 973 -8.03 32.17 -0.76
CA ARG A 973 -7.12 32.10 0.39
C ARG A 973 -7.91 31.77 1.64
N TRP A 974 -7.37 30.87 2.46
CA TRP A 974 -8.03 30.37 3.65
C TRP A 974 -7.48 31.04 4.91
N LEU A 975 -8.39 31.39 5.83
CA LEU A 975 -8.09 31.60 7.24
C LEU A 975 -8.71 30.45 8.03
N ARG A 976 -7.87 29.69 8.72
CA ARG A 976 -8.28 28.56 9.57
C ARG A 976 -9.02 29.06 10.80
N LEU A 977 -10.08 28.35 11.17
CA LEU A 977 -10.89 28.63 12.35
C LEU A 977 -10.61 27.58 13.42
N VAL A 978 -10.24 28.05 14.61
CA VAL A 978 -10.04 27.22 15.80
C VAL A 978 -11.25 27.38 16.72
N PRO A 979 -11.96 26.29 17.11
CA PRO A 979 -13.07 26.37 18.06
C PRO A 979 -12.70 27.10 19.34
N SER A 980 -13.61 27.93 19.84
CA SER A 980 -13.41 28.75 21.02
C SER A 980 -14.72 29.06 21.75
N GLU A 981 -14.63 29.77 22.87
CA GLU A 981 -15.80 30.31 23.57
C GLU A 981 -15.78 31.83 23.54
N LEU A 982 -16.97 32.42 23.50
CA LEU A 982 -17.13 33.86 23.72
C LEU A 982 -16.73 34.24 25.15
N THR A 983 -15.86 35.24 25.26
CA THR A 983 -15.51 35.87 26.54
C THR A 983 -16.73 36.52 27.19
N GLN A 984 -16.69 36.78 28.49
CA GLN A 984 -17.78 37.45 29.20
C GLN A 984 -18.09 38.84 28.61
N ASP A 985 -17.05 39.59 28.22
CA ASP A 985 -17.21 40.90 27.58
C ASP A 985 -17.86 40.78 26.20
N GLN A 986 -17.48 39.78 25.41
CA GLN A 986 -18.14 39.50 24.12
C GLN A 986 -19.60 39.08 24.31
N LYS A 987 -19.91 38.22 25.29
CA LYS A 987 -21.29 37.83 25.62
C LYS A 987 -22.15 39.01 26.08
N ALA A 988 -21.56 39.95 26.83
CA ALA A 988 -22.25 41.17 27.26
C ALA A 988 -22.49 42.15 26.11
N ARG A 989 -21.52 42.30 25.20
CA ARG A 989 -21.58 43.22 24.05
C ARG A 989 -22.45 42.68 22.91
N TYR A 990 -22.50 41.36 22.74
CA TYR A 990 -23.23 40.68 21.68
C TYR A 990 -24.13 39.55 22.24
N PRO A 991 -25.14 39.89 23.06
CA PRO A 991 -25.99 38.90 23.73
C PRO A 991 -26.77 38.01 22.75
N GLN A 992 -27.03 38.48 21.54
CA GLN A 992 -27.68 37.70 20.48
C GLN A 992 -26.86 36.47 20.04
N TYR A 993 -25.53 36.48 20.22
CA TYR A 993 -24.63 35.38 19.85
C TYR A 993 -24.22 34.51 21.03
N ALA A 994 -24.78 34.72 22.23
CA ALA A 994 -24.37 34.01 23.43
C ALA A 994 -24.57 32.48 23.37
N ARG A 995 -25.36 31.99 22.41
CA ARG A 995 -25.60 30.57 22.13
C ARG A 995 -25.05 30.09 20.78
N SER A 996 -24.33 30.94 20.06
CA SER A 996 -23.68 30.58 18.79
C SER A 996 -22.35 29.87 19.06
N SER A 997 -21.94 28.98 18.16
CA SER A 997 -20.57 28.47 18.14
C SER A 997 -19.62 29.62 17.83
N ALA A 998 -18.47 29.64 18.50
CA ALA A 998 -17.48 30.69 18.37
C ALA A 998 -16.15 30.10 17.94
N PHE A 999 -15.43 30.85 17.11
CA PHE A 999 -14.16 30.47 16.54
C PHE A 999 -13.19 31.63 16.65
N ARG A 1000 -11.90 31.32 16.78
CA ARG A 1000 -10.82 32.28 16.59
C ARG A 1000 -10.08 32.00 15.31
N ILE A 1001 -9.54 33.05 14.71
CA ILE A 1001 -8.55 32.90 13.63
C ILE A 1001 -7.32 32.21 14.20
N ASP A 1002 -6.87 31.16 13.51
CA ASP A 1002 -5.62 30.46 13.83
C ASP A 1002 -4.47 31.48 13.90
N PRO A 1003 -3.62 31.46 14.95
CA PRO A 1003 -2.50 32.37 15.08
C PRO A 1003 -1.59 32.45 13.85
N ARG A 1004 -1.48 31.36 13.09
CA ARG A 1004 -0.69 31.26 11.85
C ARG A 1004 -1.23 32.10 10.69
N ASP A 1005 -2.48 32.52 10.76
CA ASP A 1005 -3.18 33.21 9.66
C ASP A 1005 -3.44 34.70 9.95
N ARG A 1006 -3.00 35.20 11.12
CA ARG A 1006 -3.34 36.53 11.63
C ARG A 1006 -2.76 37.69 10.80
N ASP A 1007 -1.62 37.48 10.17
CA ASP A 1007 -0.97 38.44 9.28
C ASP A 1007 -1.81 38.71 8.01
N ARG A 1008 -2.64 37.75 7.60
CA ARG A 1008 -3.51 37.82 6.42
C ARG A 1008 -4.90 38.42 6.69
N VAL A 1009 -5.27 38.64 7.95
CA VAL A 1009 -6.59 39.17 8.35
C VAL A 1009 -6.87 40.54 7.72
N GLY A 1010 -5.87 41.42 7.65
CA GLY A 1010 -6.05 42.75 7.05
C GLY A 1010 -6.51 42.68 5.60
N GLN A 1011 -5.90 41.79 4.80
CA GLN A 1011 -6.26 41.59 3.40
C GLN A 1011 -7.65 40.93 3.27
N ALA A 1012 -7.95 39.97 4.15
CA ALA A 1012 -9.24 39.27 4.14
C ALA A 1012 -10.43 40.20 4.41
N LEU A 1013 -10.25 41.20 5.29
CA LEU A 1013 -11.29 42.18 5.63
C LEU A 1013 -11.51 43.25 4.55
N GLU A 1014 -10.57 43.42 3.61
CA GLU A 1014 -10.72 44.31 2.44
C GLU A 1014 -11.46 43.64 1.27
N GLY A 1015 -11.48 42.30 1.23
CA GLY A 1015 -12.11 41.50 0.17
C GLY A 1015 -13.51 40.97 0.52
N ARG A 1016 -14.10 40.18 -0.39
CA ARG A 1016 -15.33 39.42 -0.11
C ARG A 1016 -14.96 38.19 0.73
N LEU A 1017 -15.42 38.18 1.97
CA LEU A 1017 -15.17 37.09 2.92
C LEU A 1017 -16.39 36.16 3.02
N ILE A 1018 -16.15 34.86 2.86
CA ILE A 1018 -17.17 33.82 3.03
C ILE A 1018 -16.72 32.83 4.11
N ALA A 1019 -17.67 32.20 4.79
CA ALA A 1019 -17.43 31.07 5.68
C ALA A 1019 -17.85 29.79 4.98
N THR A 1020 -17.04 28.74 5.12
CA THR A 1020 -17.30 27.43 4.50
C THR A 1020 -17.15 26.30 5.51
N GLN A 1021 -17.96 25.26 5.32
CA GLN A 1021 -17.90 23.97 6.00
C GLN A 1021 -17.56 22.89 4.99
N ARG A 1022 -16.66 21.96 5.34
CA ARG A 1022 -16.25 20.86 4.47
C ARG A 1022 -16.39 19.50 5.12
N ALA A 1023 -16.68 18.50 4.30
CA ALA A 1023 -16.50 17.08 4.64
C ALA A 1023 -15.03 16.68 4.45
N ASP A 1024 -14.63 15.48 4.90
CA ASP A 1024 -13.26 14.99 4.73
C ASP A 1024 -12.78 14.93 3.28
N SER A 1025 -13.70 14.66 2.35
CA SER A 1025 -13.39 14.69 0.91
C SER A 1025 -13.05 16.08 0.39
N GLY A 1026 -13.23 17.15 1.18
CA GLY A 1026 -13.10 18.55 0.79
C GLY A 1026 -14.35 19.13 0.15
N ALA A 1027 -15.39 18.30 -0.01
CA ALA A 1027 -16.71 18.68 -0.43
C ALA A 1027 -17.31 19.79 0.44
N LEU A 1028 -17.88 20.82 -0.18
CA LEU A 1028 -18.62 21.84 0.55
C LEU A 1028 -19.92 21.27 1.13
N LEU A 1029 -20.10 21.43 2.44
CA LEU A 1029 -21.33 21.11 3.17
C LEU A 1029 -22.13 22.37 3.51
N GLY A 1030 -21.45 23.51 3.63
CA GLY A 1030 -22.06 24.80 3.89
C GLY A 1030 -21.19 25.93 3.33
N ALA A 1031 -21.82 26.97 2.80
CA ALA A 1031 -21.12 28.17 2.35
C ALA A 1031 -22.02 29.40 2.51
N THR A 1032 -21.54 30.43 3.21
CA THR A 1032 -22.30 31.66 3.50
C THR A 1032 -21.38 32.88 3.51
N GLY A 1033 -21.91 34.07 3.26
CA GLY A 1033 -21.16 35.32 3.44
C GLY A 1033 -20.85 35.60 4.92
N VAL A 1034 -19.80 36.38 5.18
CA VAL A 1034 -19.45 36.82 6.54
C VAL A 1034 -19.85 38.28 6.74
N ARG A 1035 -20.66 38.56 7.76
CA ARG A 1035 -20.95 39.93 8.19
C ARG A 1035 -19.85 40.44 9.11
N ILE A 1036 -19.38 41.67 8.89
CA ILE A 1036 -18.36 42.30 9.74
C ILE A 1036 -19.04 43.26 10.74
N GLU A 1037 -18.99 42.96 12.04
CA GLU A 1037 -19.53 43.80 13.12
C GLU A 1037 -18.42 44.35 14.02
N VAL A 1038 -17.58 45.23 13.45
CA VAL A 1038 -16.57 45.98 14.19
C VAL A 1038 -17.23 47.22 14.80
N THR A 1039 -17.57 47.16 16.09
CA THR A 1039 -17.91 48.39 16.81
C THR A 1039 -16.62 49.10 17.20
N ARG A 1040 -16.32 50.23 16.53
CA ARG A 1040 -15.22 51.13 16.92
C ARG A 1040 -15.30 51.40 18.43
N PRO A 1041 -14.16 51.46 19.14
CA PRO A 1041 -14.15 51.97 20.51
C PRO A 1041 -14.72 53.39 20.49
N GLU A 1042 -15.66 53.70 21.40
CA GLU A 1042 -16.17 55.05 21.60
C GLU A 1042 -14.96 55.99 21.87
N GLY A 1043 -14.57 56.81 20.89
CA GLY A 1043 -13.54 57.84 21.11
C GLY A 1043 -12.66 58.30 19.93
N SER A 1044 -12.65 57.67 18.75
CA SER A 1044 -11.80 58.14 17.63
C SER A 1044 -12.56 59.06 16.66
N THR A 1045 -12.31 60.37 16.74
CA THR A 1045 -12.78 61.40 15.79
C THR A 1045 -11.99 61.43 14.48
N GLN A 1046 -12.67 61.87 13.41
CA GLN A 1046 -12.27 61.93 11.98
C GLN A 1046 -10.86 62.42 11.66
#